data_AF-A0A1G0LW30-F1
#
_entry.id   AF-A0A1G0LW30-F1
#
_cell.length_a   1.000
_cell.length_b   1.000
_cell.length_c   1.000
_cell.angle_alpha   90.00
_cell.angle_beta   90.00
_cell.angle_gamma   90.00
#
_symmetry.space_group_name_H-M   'P 1'
#
loop_
_entity.id
_entity.type
_entity.pdbx_description
1 polymer ?
#
loop_
_entity_poly.entity_id
_entity_poly.type
_entity_poly.pdbx_seq_one_letter_code
_entity_poly.pdbx_strand_id
1 'polypeptide(L)'
;MESIPRFFAPPAGSFFLLGPRGTGKSWWTRRAFPDALTLDLLEPATERRLLARPELLEGFALGMRKPGPIIIDEVQKVPALLDVVHRLIERRRGWRFILSGSSARKLRRGGVNLLGGRASHEAFYPFMAGELADRFDLEQALHHGLIPGVLAAPDPLRALDAYCDLYLREEVQAERLVRNIGDFARFLEAIAFSHASQLNVANVARECQVERKTVEGYLGVLEDLLLVERLPAFTRRARRALVTHPKLYLFDAGVFRALRPAGPLDRPEEIGGPALEGLVWQHLRAWRGWGGGGRAAGKRHIAFWRTRAGTEVDFVVSAPGELVAIEVKNTGRVRETDVAPVAAFLDDYPVGRGILLYRGSERVVERGVLCLNVADFLRDLHPAHTLREAAGISISRSASSAHPTQRASPRAFYPFMAGELADRFDLEQALHHGLIPGVLAAPDPLRALDAYCDLYLREEVQAERLVRNIGDFARFLEAIAFSHASQLNVANVARECQVERKTVEGYLGVLEDLLLVERLPAFTRRARRALVTHPKLYLFDAGVFRALRPAGPLDRPEEIGGPALEGLVWQHLRAWRGWGGGGRAAGKRHIAFWRTRAGTEVDFVVSAPGELVAIEVKNTGRVRETDVAPVAAFLDDYPVGRGILLYRGSERVVERGVLCLNVADFLRDLHPAHTLREAAGISISRSASSAHPTQRASPR
;
A
#
# COMPACT_ATOMS: atom_id res chain seq x y z
N MET A 1 -9.27 36.82 -6.94
CA MET A 1 -8.06 36.08 -6.51
C MET A 1 -7.50 35.37 -7.73
N GLU A 2 -6.23 35.59 -8.05
CA GLU A 2 -5.57 34.87 -9.16
C GLU A 2 -5.61 33.36 -8.91
N SER A 3 -5.86 32.60 -9.97
CA SER A 3 -5.88 31.14 -9.93
C SER A 3 -4.52 30.58 -9.50
N ILE A 4 -4.45 29.94 -8.33
CA ILE A 4 -3.25 29.20 -7.90
C ILE A 4 -3.27 27.82 -8.57
N PRO A 5 -2.27 27.48 -9.42
CA PRO A 5 -2.15 26.14 -9.97
C PRO A 5 -1.87 25.12 -8.85
N ARG A 6 -2.36 23.89 -9.02
CA ARG A 6 -2.12 22.81 -8.05
C ARG A 6 -1.06 21.83 -8.59
N PHE A 7 -0.25 21.26 -7.70
CA PHE A 7 0.70 20.20 -8.04
C PHE A 7 0.03 18.86 -8.32
N PHE A 8 -1.24 18.70 -7.93
CA PHE A 8 -2.00 17.48 -8.20
C PHE A 8 -2.13 17.20 -9.71
N ALA A 9 -1.55 16.09 -10.15
CA ALA A 9 -1.67 15.58 -11.52
C ALA A 9 -2.73 14.47 -11.58
N PRO A 10 -3.83 14.65 -12.34
CA PRO A 10 -4.90 13.68 -12.31
C PRO A 10 -4.54 12.39 -13.06
N PRO A 11 -4.99 11.23 -12.56
CA PRO A 11 -4.77 9.92 -13.19
C PRO A 11 -5.41 9.84 -14.56
N ALA A 12 -4.86 9.09 -15.52
CA ALA A 12 -5.47 8.95 -16.85
C ALA A 12 -6.88 8.31 -16.81
N GLY A 13 -7.14 7.42 -15.85
CA GLY A 13 -8.41 6.74 -15.67
C GLY A 13 -9.47 7.54 -14.91
N SER A 14 -10.60 6.89 -14.61
CA SER A 14 -11.58 7.40 -13.65
C SER A 14 -10.95 7.44 -12.25
N PHE A 15 -11.41 8.35 -11.38
CA PHE A 15 -10.87 8.46 -10.03
C PHE A 15 -11.85 9.14 -9.07
N PHE A 16 -11.68 8.79 -7.80
CA PHE A 16 -12.25 9.52 -6.68
C PHE A 16 -11.30 10.64 -6.26
N LEU A 17 -11.84 11.82 -6.03
CA LEU A 17 -11.11 12.95 -5.47
C LEU A 17 -11.66 13.27 -4.08
N LEU A 18 -11.00 12.77 -3.06
CA LEU A 18 -11.46 12.82 -1.67
C LEU A 18 -10.60 13.77 -0.85
N GLY A 19 -11.16 14.38 0.17
CA GLY A 19 -10.38 15.22 1.08
C GLY A 19 -11.25 16.16 1.89
N PRO A 20 -10.67 16.83 2.90
CA PRO A 20 -11.40 17.76 3.76
C PRO A 20 -12.17 18.82 2.96
N ARG A 21 -13.27 19.34 3.53
CA ARG A 21 -13.98 20.48 2.93
C ARG A 21 -13.04 21.68 2.83
N GLY A 22 -13.26 22.53 1.83
CA GLY A 22 -12.47 23.76 1.64
C GLY A 22 -11.11 23.58 0.97
N THR A 23 -10.65 22.35 0.69
CA THR A 23 -9.37 22.10 -0.02
C THR A 23 -9.37 22.47 -1.51
N GLY A 24 -10.52 22.87 -2.06
CA GLY A 24 -10.64 23.37 -3.43
C GLY A 24 -10.99 22.33 -4.51
N LYS A 25 -11.47 21.13 -4.13
CA LYS A 25 -11.81 20.03 -5.05
C LYS A 25 -12.74 20.44 -6.20
N SER A 26 -13.92 20.99 -5.89
CA SER A 26 -14.92 21.39 -6.90
C SER A 26 -14.42 22.53 -7.78
N TRP A 27 -13.62 23.44 -7.23
CA TRP A 27 -13.00 24.52 -8.00
C TRP A 27 -11.96 23.96 -8.98
N TRP A 28 -11.08 23.07 -8.51
CA TRP A 28 -10.02 22.48 -9.30
C TRP A 28 -10.58 21.59 -10.42
N THR A 29 -11.56 20.72 -10.13
CA THR A 29 -12.15 19.81 -11.14
C THR A 29 -12.79 20.57 -12.30
N ARG A 30 -13.59 21.60 -12.02
CA ARG A 30 -14.20 22.45 -13.06
C ARG A 30 -13.16 23.13 -13.96
N ARG A 31 -12.02 23.53 -13.41
CA ARG A 31 -10.94 24.19 -14.17
C ARG A 31 -10.07 23.20 -14.94
N ALA A 32 -9.77 22.05 -14.35
CA ALA A 32 -8.98 21.00 -14.98
C ALA A 32 -9.73 20.30 -16.12
N PHE A 33 -11.06 20.28 -16.07
CA PHE A 33 -11.91 19.66 -17.08
C PHE A 33 -13.04 20.59 -17.52
N PRO A 34 -12.74 21.68 -18.27
CA PRO A 34 -13.73 22.69 -18.65
C PRO A 34 -14.85 22.14 -19.55
N ASP A 35 -14.55 21.12 -20.36
CA ASP A 35 -15.51 20.46 -21.26
C ASP A 35 -16.26 19.29 -20.61
N ALA A 36 -16.12 19.09 -19.29
CA ALA A 36 -16.77 17.98 -18.60
C ALA A 36 -18.27 18.17 -18.43
N LEU A 37 -19.02 17.08 -18.54
CA LEU A 37 -20.37 17.03 -17.99
C LEU A 37 -20.26 17.08 -16.47
N THR A 38 -20.77 18.14 -15.85
CA THR A 38 -20.73 18.30 -14.38
C THR A 38 -22.11 18.08 -13.79
N LEU A 39 -22.20 17.15 -12.84
CA LEU A 39 -23.38 16.86 -12.03
C LEU A 39 -23.07 17.23 -10.58
N ASP A 40 -23.51 18.41 -10.16
CA ASP A 40 -23.32 18.90 -8.79
C ASP A 40 -24.48 18.40 -7.91
N LEU A 41 -24.19 17.49 -6.98
CA LEU A 41 -25.21 16.93 -6.07
C LEU A 41 -25.46 17.82 -4.85
N LEU A 42 -24.81 18.99 -4.74
CA LEU A 42 -25.26 20.04 -3.83
C LEU A 42 -26.44 20.81 -4.40
N GLU A 43 -26.67 20.77 -5.72
CA GLU A 43 -27.85 21.38 -6.33
C GLU A 43 -29.10 20.52 -6.06
N PRO A 44 -30.11 21.02 -5.33
CA PRO A 44 -31.25 20.20 -4.90
C PRO A 44 -32.08 19.61 -6.05
N ALA A 45 -32.07 20.24 -7.23
CA ALA A 45 -32.78 19.73 -8.40
C ALA A 45 -32.04 18.52 -9.02
N THR A 46 -30.73 18.62 -9.16
CA THR A 46 -29.86 17.56 -9.70
C THR A 46 -29.82 16.36 -8.74
N GLU A 47 -29.63 16.62 -7.44
CA GLU A 47 -29.64 15.61 -6.38
C GLU A 47 -30.97 14.83 -6.37
N ARG A 48 -32.12 15.50 -6.27
CA ARG A 48 -33.43 14.83 -6.22
C ARG A 48 -33.71 13.97 -7.45
N ARG A 49 -33.34 14.43 -8.65
CA ARG A 49 -33.55 13.68 -9.91
C ARG A 49 -32.72 12.40 -9.93
N LEU A 50 -31.44 12.49 -9.58
CA LEU A 50 -30.52 11.36 -9.59
C LEU A 50 -30.75 10.42 -8.41
N LEU A 51 -31.19 10.93 -7.26
CA LEU A 51 -31.61 10.12 -6.12
C LEU A 51 -32.86 9.29 -6.43
N ALA A 52 -33.85 9.88 -7.10
CA ALA A 52 -35.06 9.18 -7.50
C ALA A 52 -34.84 8.16 -8.63
N ARG A 53 -33.91 8.45 -9.56
CA ARG A 53 -33.61 7.58 -10.71
C ARG A 53 -32.13 7.68 -11.13
N PRO A 54 -31.23 6.91 -10.47
CA PRO A 54 -29.79 6.94 -10.77
C PRO A 54 -29.43 6.62 -12.23
N GLU A 55 -30.25 5.82 -12.93
CA GLU A 55 -30.01 5.42 -14.31
C GLU A 55 -30.06 6.59 -15.31
N LEU A 56 -30.62 7.74 -14.90
CA LEU A 56 -30.59 8.96 -15.71
C LEU A 56 -29.15 9.42 -16.04
N LEU A 57 -28.17 9.04 -15.22
CA LEU A 57 -26.75 9.28 -15.50
C LEU A 57 -26.33 8.75 -16.88
N GLU A 58 -26.84 7.59 -17.30
CA GLU A 58 -26.55 7.01 -18.61
C GLU A 58 -27.08 7.89 -19.74
N GLY A 59 -28.28 8.43 -19.58
CA GLY A 59 -28.87 9.37 -20.54
C GLY A 59 -28.05 10.65 -20.67
N PHE A 60 -27.59 11.22 -19.54
CA PHE A 60 -26.71 12.39 -19.56
C PHE A 60 -25.37 12.09 -20.26
N ALA A 61 -24.76 10.94 -19.97
CA ALA A 61 -23.50 10.53 -20.58
C ALA A 61 -23.62 10.28 -22.10
N LEU A 62 -24.74 9.70 -22.55
CA LEU A 62 -25.04 9.47 -23.97
C LEU A 62 -25.39 10.77 -24.71
N GLY A 63 -25.96 11.76 -24.02
CA GLY A 63 -26.29 13.07 -24.59
C GLY A 63 -25.09 13.97 -24.84
N MET A 64 -23.89 13.59 -24.36
CA MET A 64 -22.66 14.34 -24.63
C MET A 64 -22.31 14.29 -26.12
N ARG A 65 -21.89 15.42 -26.71
CA ARG A 65 -21.46 15.50 -28.12
C ARG A 65 -20.32 14.53 -28.46
N LYS A 66 -19.44 14.27 -27.49
CA LYS A 66 -18.32 13.34 -27.58
C LYS A 66 -18.06 12.74 -26.19
N PRO A 67 -17.68 11.45 -26.09
CA PRO A 67 -17.27 10.87 -24.82
C PRO A 67 -16.10 11.64 -24.21
N GLY A 68 -16.12 11.84 -22.89
CA GLY A 68 -15.13 12.64 -22.20
C GLY A 68 -15.30 12.59 -20.67
N PRO A 69 -14.72 13.57 -19.95
CA PRO A 69 -14.82 13.63 -18.49
C PRO A 69 -16.26 13.89 -18.02
N ILE A 70 -16.66 13.18 -16.97
CA ILE A 70 -17.94 13.35 -16.26
C ILE A 70 -17.60 13.56 -14.79
N ILE A 71 -17.92 14.74 -14.27
CA ILE A 71 -17.73 15.09 -12.86
C ILE A 71 -19.05 14.82 -12.12
N ILE A 72 -18.98 14.05 -11.05
CA ILE A 72 -20.08 13.89 -10.09
C ILE A 72 -19.56 14.43 -8.76
N ASP A 73 -20.01 15.64 -8.41
CA ASP A 73 -19.58 16.30 -7.19
C ASP A 73 -20.45 15.86 -6.01
N GLU A 74 -19.81 15.69 -4.85
CA GLU A 74 -20.42 15.18 -3.62
C GLU A 74 -21.18 13.84 -3.83
N VAL A 75 -20.57 12.89 -4.54
CA VAL A 75 -21.17 11.59 -4.90
C VAL A 75 -21.76 10.83 -3.70
N GLN A 76 -21.26 11.10 -2.49
CA GLN A 76 -21.79 10.53 -1.25
C GLN A 76 -23.22 10.95 -0.90
N LYS A 77 -23.77 11.97 -1.56
CA LYS A 77 -25.18 12.34 -1.49
C LYS A 77 -26.09 11.33 -2.18
N VAL A 78 -25.63 10.70 -3.25
CA VAL A 78 -26.37 9.66 -3.98
C VAL A 78 -25.47 8.44 -4.26
N PRO A 79 -25.15 7.62 -3.24
CA PRO A 79 -24.23 6.49 -3.38
C PRO A 79 -24.63 5.47 -4.46
N ALA A 80 -25.93 5.30 -4.72
CA ALA A 80 -26.47 4.40 -5.75
C ALA A 80 -25.98 4.73 -7.18
N LEU A 81 -25.45 5.95 -7.41
CA LEU A 81 -24.83 6.29 -8.69
C LEU A 81 -23.59 5.45 -8.98
N LEU A 82 -22.90 4.91 -7.98
CA LEU A 82 -21.69 4.12 -8.20
C LEU A 82 -21.96 2.85 -9.01
N ASP A 83 -23.09 2.17 -8.82
CA ASP A 83 -23.46 0.98 -9.62
C ASP A 83 -23.68 1.35 -11.10
N VAL A 84 -24.25 2.53 -11.34
CA VAL A 84 -24.43 3.05 -12.70
C VAL A 84 -23.09 3.43 -13.31
N VAL A 85 -22.24 4.15 -12.56
CA VAL A 85 -20.87 4.50 -12.98
C VAL A 85 -20.08 3.25 -13.32
N HIS A 86 -20.15 2.22 -12.47
CA HIS A 86 -19.52 0.92 -12.70
C HIS A 86 -19.91 0.36 -14.06
N ARG A 87 -21.23 0.20 -14.30
CA ARG A 87 -21.77 -0.30 -15.57
C ARG A 87 -21.31 0.55 -16.76
N LEU A 88 -21.25 1.88 -16.61
CA LEU A 88 -20.85 2.79 -17.70
C LEU A 88 -19.36 2.73 -18.01
N ILE A 89 -18.50 2.59 -16.99
CA ILE A 89 -17.06 2.37 -17.18
C ILE A 89 -16.82 1.07 -17.97
N GLU A 90 -17.55 0.00 -17.67
CA GLU A 90 -17.39 -1.30 -18.34
C GLU A 90 -17.76 -1.29 -19.83
N ARG A 91 -18.62 -0.36 -20.25
CA ARG A 91 -18.99 -0.20 -21.67
C ARG A 91 -17.88 0.43 -22.53
N ARG A 92 -16.83 0.97 -21.92
CA ARG A 92 -15.61 1.46 -22.61
C ARG A 92 -15.86 2.46 -23.74
N ARG A 93 -16.85 3.33 -23.55
CA ARG A 93 -17.18 4.38 -24.53
C ARG A 93 -16.23 5.59 -24.51
N GLY A 94 -15.23 5.59 -23.64
CA GLY A 94 -14.29 6.71 -23.48
C GLY A 94 -14.72 7.75 -22.44
N TRP A 95 -15.76 7.46 -21.65
CA TRP A 95 -16.12 8.27 -20.49
C TRP A 95 -15.10 8.09 -19.36
N ARG A 96 -14.78 9.19 -18.70
CA ARG A 96 -13.89 9.23 -17.53
C ARG A 96 -14.61 9.87 -16.36
N PHE A 97 -14.88 9.09 -15.31
CA PHE A 97 -15.63 9.58 -14.16
C PHE A 97 -14.70 10.18 -13.12
N ILE A 98 -15.02 11.39 -12.67
CA ILE A 98 -14.34 12.14 -11.63
C ILE A 98 -15.34 12.29 -10.49
N LEU A 99 -15.13 11.55 -9.41
CA LEU A 99 -16.10 11.42 -8.31
C LEU A 99 -15.55 12.16 -7.09
N SER A 100 -16.04 13.35 -6.78
CA SER A 100 -15.56 14.11 -5.61
C SER A 100 -16.43 13.93 -4.38
N GLY A 101 -15.81 14.07 -3.21
CA GLY A 101 -16.50 14.03 -1.93
C GLY A 101 -15.58 14.36 -0.75
N SER A 102 -16.16 14.55 0.43
CA SER A 102 -15.40 14.78 1.67
C SER A 102 -14.71 13.51 2.18
N SER A 103 -15.32 12.35 1.96
CA SER A 103 -14.83 11.06 2.47
C SER A 103 -15.44 9.87 1.72
N ALA A 104 -14.66 8.79 1.62
CA ALA A 104 -15.15 7.49 1.15
C ALA A 104 -16.16 6.85 2.13
N ARG A 105 -16.15 7.23 3.41
CA ARG A 105 -16.91 6.54 4.48
C ARG A 105 -18.42 6.52 4.25
N LYS A 106 -19.01 7.62 3.79
CA LYS A 106 -20.46 7.71 3.49
C LYS A 106 -20.84 6.85 2.29
N LEU A 107 -19.96 6.74 1.29
CA LEU A 107 -20.14 5.84 0.15
C LEU A 107 -20.14 4.38 0.59
N ARG A 108 -19.20 4.00 1.48
CA ARG A 108 -19.09 2.63 2.03
C ARG A 108 -20.32 2.21 2.85
N ARG A 109 -20.88 3.12 3.66
CA ARG A 109 -22.08 2.82 4.48
C ARG A 109 -23.33 2.51 3.65
N GLY A 110 -23.38 2.94 2.40
CA GLY A 110 -24.45 2.62 1.46
C GLY A 110 -24.42 1.18 0.93
N GLY A 111 -23.38 0.39 1.24
CA GLY A 111 -23.21 -0.98 0.73
C GLY A 111 -22.81 -1.05 -0.74
N VAL A 112 -22.30 0.04 -1.30
CA VAL A 112 -21.99 0.16 -2.74
C VAL A 112 -20.51 -0.08 -2.98
N ASN A 113 -20.17 -0.81 -4.05
CA ASN A 113 -18.77 -1.10 -4.42
C ASN A 113 -18.07 0.20 -4.88
N LEU A 114 -16.93 0.53 -4.27
CA LEU A 114 -16.14 1.73 -4.58
C LEU A 114 -15.33 1.62 -5.89
N LEU A 115 -15.87 0.91 -6.88
CA LEU A 115 -15.25 0.77 -8.21
C LEU A 115 -13.83 0.18 -8.14
N GLY A 116 -13.60 -0.81 -7.27
CA GLY A 116 -12.29 -1.45 -7.07
C GLY A 116 -11.56 -1.79 -8.38
N GLY A 117 -10.34 -1.28 -8.54
CA GLY A 117 -9.52 -1.46 -9.74
C GLY A 117 -10.00 -0.74 -11.01
N ARG A 118 -11.12 0.00 -10.96
CA ARG A 118 -11.71 0.75 -12.09
C ARG A 118 -11.59 2.27 -11.92
N ALA A 119 -11.50 2.75 -10.69
CA ALA A 119 -11.20 4.14 -10.37
C ALA A 119 -10.09 4.21 -9.31
N SER A 120 -9.12 5.12 -9.46
CA SER A 120 -8.10 5.33 -8.41
C SER A 120 -8.61 6.25 -7.31
N HIS A 121 -7.97 6.20 -6.14
CA HIS A 121 -8.31 7.04 -5.00
C HIS A 121 -7.26 8.13 -4.85
N GLU A 122 -7.68 9.38 -4.97
CA GLU A 122 -6.78 10.52 -4.92
C GLU A 122 -7.21 11.42 -3.76
N ALA A 123 -6.30 11.60 -2.81
CA ALA A 123 -6.50 12.55 -1.72
C ALA A 123 -6.15 13.98 -2.17
N PHE A 124 -6.96 14.94 -1.76
CA PHE A 124 -6.80 16.35 -2.06
C PHE A 124 -6.52 17.13 -0.78
N TYR A 125 -5.36 17.77 -0.74
CA TYR A 125 -4.81 18.41 0.45
C TYR A 125 -5.02 19.93 0.44
N PRO A 126 -4.82 20.63 1.56
CA PRO A 126 -4.62 22.07 1.57
C PRO A 126 -3.46 22.50 0.64
N PHE A 127 -3.24 23.80 0.47
CA PHE A 127 -2.11 24.25 -0.35
C PHE A 127 -0.77 23.76 0.19
N MET A 128 0.15 23.43 -0.70
CA MET A 128 1.58 23.34 -0.39
C MET A 128 2.22 24.72 -0.56
N ALA A 129 3.25 25.04 0.23
CA ALA A 129 4.00 26.29 0.12
C ALA A 129 4.54 26.52 -1.30
N GLY A 130 5.03 25.47 -1.97
CA GLY A 130 5.45 25.57 -3.38
C GLY A 130 4.34 25.95 -4.37
N GLU A 131 3.06 25.68 -4.07
CA GLU A 131 1.93 26.13 -4.90
C GLU A 131 1.67 27.64 -4.72
N LEU A 132 1.96 28.16 -3.53
CA LEU A 132 1.81 29.58 -3.20
C LEU A 132 3.01 30.42 -3.67
N ALA A 133 4.21 29.80 -3.77
CA ALA A 133 5.46 30.44 -4.14
C ALA A 133 5.72 31.70 -3.29
N ASP A 134 5.87 32.87 -3.90
CA ASP A 134 6.12 34.14 -3.20
C ASP A 134 4.97 34.59 -2.30
N ARG A 135 3.78 33.97 -2.43
CA ARG A 135 2.63 34.22 -1.55
C ARG A 135 2.67 33.40 -0.27
N PHE A 136 3.61 32.47 -0.13
CA PHE A 136 3.75 31.67 1.08
C PHE A 136 4.42 32.50 2.19
N ASP A 137 3.72 32.66 3.29
CA ASP A 137 4.22 33.25 4.53
C ASP A 137 4.15 32.19 5.65
N LEU A 138 5.31 31.89 6.24
CA LEU A 138 5.42 30.84 7.27
C LEU A 138 4.62 31.18 8.53
N GLU A 139 4.68 32.43 9.01
CA GLU A 139 3.98 32.80 10.25
C GLU A 139 2.48 32.69 10.04
N GLN A 140 1.98 33.24 8.94
CA GLN A 140 0.58 33.16 8.54
C GLN A 140 0.11 31.70 8.42
N ALA A 141 0.90 30.85 7.75
CA ALA A 141 0.61 29.42 7.64
C ALA A 141 0.54 28.71 9.00
N LEU A 142 1.39 29.07 9.96
CA LEU A 142 1.34 28.53 11.33
C LEU A 142 0.13 29.05 12.13
N HIS A 143 -0.37 30.24 11.79
CA HIS A 143 -1.47 30.89 12.50
C HIS A 143 -2.84 30.42 12.02
N HIS A 144 -3.09 30.42 10.71
CA HIS A 144 -4.40 30.12 10.12
C HIS A 144 -4.39 28.95 9.13
N GLY A 145 -3.25 28.27 8.95
CA GLY A 145 -3.16 27.11 8.07
C GLY A 145 -3.17 27.46 6.58
N LEU A 146 -3.35 26.44 5.75
CA LEU A 146 -3.23 26.53 4.29
C LEU A 146 -4.49 26.08 3.54
N ILE A 147 -5.64 26.04 4.22
CA ILE A 147 -6.92 25.71 3.59
C ILE A 147 -7.27 26.83 2.59
N PRO A 148 -7.47 26.53 1.28
CA PRO A 148 -7.73 27.54 0.27
C PRO A 148 -8.89 28.48 0.59
N GLY A 149 -10.02 27.94 1.09
CA GLY A 149 -11.17 28.77 1.47
C GLY A 149 -10.90 29.72 2.64
N VAL A 150 -10.00 29.34 3.55
CA VAL A 150 -9.60 30.17 4.70
C VAL A 150 -8.61 31.25 4.24
N LEU A 151 -7.58 30.87 3.49
CA LEU A 151 -6.61 31.81 2.91
C LEU A 151 -7.25 32.82 1.97
N ALA A 152 -8.33 32.44 1.30
CA ALA A 152 -9.02 33.32 0.38
C ALA A 152 -9.97 34.33 1.06
N ALA A 153 -10.26 34.14 2.35
CA ALA A 153 -11.19 34.98 3.07
C ALA A 153 -10.57 36.34 3.41
N PRO A 154 -11.37 37.43 3.49
CA PRO A 154 -10.89 38.72 3.96
C PRO A 154 -10.33 38.69 5.40
N ASP A 155 -10.87 37.79 6.23
CA ASP A 155 -10.42 37.53 7.59
C ASP A 155 -10.20 36.01 7.75
N PRO A 156 -8.95 35.52 7.55
CA PRO A 156 -8.63 34.10 7.63
C PRO A 156 -8.90 33.49 9.01
N LEU A 157 -8.66 34.23 10.10
CA LEU A 157 -8.87 33.68 11.45
C LEU A 157 -10.36 33.45 11.72
N ARG A 158 -11.20 34.44 11.41
CA ARG A 158 -12.66 34.27 11.54
C ARG A 158 -13.20 33.19 10.62
N ALA A 159 -12.65 33.06 9.41
CA ALA A 159 -13.03 32.00 8.48
C ALA A 159 -12.63 30.61 8.99
N LEU A 160 -11.48 30.50 9.66
CA LEU A 160 -11.00 29.27 10.29
C LEU A 160 -11.86 28.89 11.51
N ASP A 161 -12.24 29.85 12.35
CA ASP A 161 -13.15 29.60 13.47
C ASP A 161 -14.49 29.07 12.96
N ALA A 162 -15.07 29.73 11.94
CA ALA A 162 -16.28 29.26 11.29
C ALA A 162 -16.11 27.86 10.66
N TYR A 163 -14.92 27.55 10.13
CA TYR A 163 -14.59 26.23 9.61
C TYR A 163 -14.65 25.16 10.69
N CYS A 164 -14.04 25.42 11.84
CA CYS A 164 -14.03 24.49 12.97
C CYS A 164 -15.42 24.37 13.63
N ASP A 165 -16.15 25.47 13.77
CA ASP A 165 -17.43 25.49 14.47
C ASP A 165 -18.59 24.91 13.68
N LEU A 166 -18.67 25.20 12.37
CA LEU A 166 -19.77 24.82 11.51
C LEU A 166 -19.42 23.55 10.73
N TYR A 167 -18.37 23.61 9.91
CA TYR A 167 -18.10 22.55 8.93
C TYR A 167 -17.56 21.27 9.57
N LEU A 168 -16.62 21.35 10.51
CA LEU A 168 -16.12 20.15 11.19
C LEU A 168 -17.22 19.47 12.02
N ARG A 169 -18.06 20.26 12.71
CA ARG A 169 -19.16 19.71 13.51
C ARG A 169 -20.26 19.10 12.63
N GLU A 170 -20.69 19.77 11.57
CA GLU A 170 -21.72 19.26 10.65
C GLU A 170 -21.28 17.97 9.94
N GLU A 171 -20.03 17.92 9.46
CA GLU A 171 -19.52 16.75 8.73
C GLU A 171 -19.48 15.52 9.64
N VAL A 172 -19.15 15.72 10.91
CA VAL A 172 -19.07 14.67 11.91
C VAL A 172 -20.45 14.33 12.51
N GLN A 173 -21.37 15.28 12.69
CA GLN A 173 -22.75 15.00 13.09
C GLN A 173 -23.49 14.14 12.06
N ALA A 174 -23.18 14.31 10.77
CA ALA A 174 -23.68 13.44 9.71
C ALA A 174 -23.18 11.97 9.85
N GLU A 175 -22.18 11.73 10.69
CA GLU A 175 -21.75 10.40 11.10
C GLU A 175 -22.56 9.97 12.34
N ARG A 176 -23.43 8.96 12.18
CA ARG A 176 -24.35 8.42 13.23
C ARG A 176 -23.68 7.97 14.54
N LEU A 177 -22.35 8.04 14.62
CA LEU A 177 -21.53 7.75 15.79
C LEU A 177 -21.45 8.93 16.76
N VAL A 178 -21.59 10.17 16.28
CA VAL A 178 -21.54 11.36 17.14
C VAL A 178 -22.96 11.73 17.55
N ARG A 179 -23.42 11.05 18.61
CA ARG A 179 -24.76 11.29 19.19
C ARG A 179 -24.80 12.53 20.07
N ASN A 180 -23.68 12.85 20.73
CA ASN A 180 -23.55 14.00 21.61
C ASN A 180 -22.46 14.94 21.06
N ILE A 181 -22.90 16.11 20.61
CA ILE A 181 -22.05 17.13 20.01
C ILE A 181 -21.08 17.72 21.05
N GLY A 182 -21.54 17.87 22.30
CA GLY A 182 -20.70 18.39 23.38
C GLY A 182 -19.55 17.45 23.73
N ASP A 183 -19.81 16.13 23.75
CA ASP A 183 -18.77 15.12 23.97
C ASP A 183 -17.72 15.14 22.84
N PHE A 184 -18.17 15.33 21.60
CA PHE A 184 -17.27 15.42 20.46
C PHE A 184 -16.46 16.72 20.46
N ALA A 185 -17.04 17.85 20.86
CA ALA A 185 -16.30 19.10 21.01
C ALA A 185 -15.17 18.98 22.05
N ARG A 186 -15.46 18.43 23.24
CA ARG A 186 -14.42 18.15 24.25
C ARG A 186 -13.37 17.16 23.75
N PHE A 187 -13.77 16.18 22.94
CA PHE A 187 -12.83 15.27 22.30
C PHE A 187 -11.91 15.99 21.31
N LEU A 188 -12.42 16.90 20.47
CA LEU A 188 -11.60 17.67 19.53
C LEU A 188 -10.57 18.55 20.25
N GLU A 189 -10.94 19.15 21.37
CA GLU A 189 -10.01 19.91 22.22
C GLU A 189 -8.94 18.98 22.82
N ALA A 190 -9.34 17.86 23.44
CA ALA A 190 -8.42 16.91 24.08
C ALA A 190 -7.46 16.26 23.06
N ILE A 191 -7.96 15.86 21.89
CA ILE A 191 -7.13 15.22 20.85
C ILE A 191 -6.13 16.21 20.21
N ALA A 192 -6.41 17.52 20.24
CA ALA A 192 -5.47 18.53 19.75
C ALA A 192 -4.16 18.56 20.54
N PHE A 193 -4.17 18.20 21.83
CA PHE A 193 -2.94 18.02 22.63
C PHE A 193 -2.09 16.82 22.16
N SER A 194 -2.68 15.89 21.42
CA SER A 194 -1.95 14.77 20.82
C SER A 194 -1.31 15.12 19.46
N HIS A 195 -1.48 16.34 18.96
CA HIS A 195 -0.86 16.79 17.71
C HIS A 195 0.67 16.75 17.82
N ALA A 196 1.33 16.16 16.82
CA ALA A 196 2.77 15.97 16.77
C ALA A 196 3.34 15.22 18.00
N SER A 197 2.52 14.39 18.67
CA SER A 197 2.94 13.62 19.84
C SER A 197 2.33 12.21 19.83
N GLN A 198 2.87 11.32 20.66
CA GLN A 198 2.41 9.94 20.76
C GLN A 198 0.98 9.89 21.29
N LEU A 199 0.10 9.21 20.56
CA LEU A 199 -1.30 9.10 20.92
C LEU A 199 -1.51 8.16 22.11
N ASN A 200 -2.06 8.69 23.19
CA ASN A 200 -2.59 7.90 24.30
C ASN A 200 -4.11 8.05 24.39
N VAL A 201 -4.83 7.11 23.76
CA VAL A 201 -6.29 7.10 23.70
C VAL A 201 -6.93 7.07 25.10
N ALA A 202 -6.30 6.41 26.07
CA ALA A 202 -6.83 6.34 27.44
C ALA A 202 -6.76 7.70 28.15
N ASN A 203 -5.74 8.50 27.87
CA ASN A 203 -5.64 9.87 28.40
C ASN A 203 -6.69 10.77 27.75
N VAL A 204 -6.81 10.73 26.43
CA VAL A 204 -7.83 11.52 25.70
C VAL A 204 -9.24 11.19 26.21
N ALA A 205 -9.57 9.91 26.38
CA ALA A 205 -10.85 9.46 26.93
C ALA A 205 -11.14 10.03 28.32
N ARG A 206 -10.11 10.06 29.20
CA ARG A 206 -10.23 10.63 30.54
C ARG A 206 -10.47 12.14 30.48
N GLU A 207 -9.73 12.86 29.63
CA GLU A 207 -9.80 14.32 29.50
C GLU A 207 -11.14 14.80 28.91
N CYS A 208 -11.64 14.14 27.86
CA CYS A 208 -12.93 14.50 27.27
C CYS A 208 -14.14 13.90 28.02
N GLN A 209 -13.90 13.06 29.03
CA GLN A 209 -14.90 12.36 29.82
C GLN A 209 -15.82 11.47 28.97
N VAL A 210 -15.22 10.74 28.04
CA VAL A 210 -15.91 9.84 27.11
C VAL A 210 -15.29 8.46 27.20
N GLU A 211 -16.10 7.41 27.09
CA GLU A 211 -15.58 6.05 27.10
C GLU A 211 -14.54 5.83 26.00
N ARG A 212 -13.47 5.09 26.32
CA ARG A 212 -12.36 4.81 25.41
C ARG A 212 -12.81 4.31 24.03
N LYS A 213 -13.78 3.39 23.99
CA LYS A 213 -14.30 2.82 22.75
C LYS A 213 -15.00 3.87 21.86
N THR A 214 -15.65 4.86 22.48
CA THR A 214 -16.28 5.97 21.77
C THR A 214 -15.21 6.92 21.21
N VAL A 215 -14.14 7.20 21.97
CA VAL A 215 -12.97 7.95 21.48
C VAL A 215 -12.29 7.24 20.30
N GLU A 216 -12.12 5.92 20.37
CA GLU A 216 -11.61 5.13 19.24
C GLU A 216 -12.52 5.24 18.00
N GLY A 217 -13.84 5.27 18.22
CA GLY A 217 -14.83 5.53 17.18
C GLY A 217 -14.71 6.93 16.57
N TYR A 218 -14.55 7.97 17.38
CA TYR A 218 -14.35 9.36 16.94
C TYR A 218 -13.05 9.51 16.15
N LEU A 219 -11.96 8.90 16.63
CA LEU A 219 -10.68 8.91 15.92
C LEU A 219 -10.81 8.27 14.54
N GLY A 220 -11.46 7.10 14.44
CA GLY A 220 -11.71 6.45 13.16
C GLY A 220 -12.57 7.29 12.21
N VAL A 221 -13.49 8.10 12.73
CA VAL A 221 -14.25 9.07 11.91
C VAL A 221 -13.31 10.14 11.34
N LEU A 222 -12.47 10.76 12.18
CA LEU A 222 -11.56 11.80 11.73
C LEU A 222 -10.54 11.29 10.70
N GLU A 223 -10.05 10.06 10.84
CA GLU A 223 -9.14 9.43 9.88
C GLU A 223 -9.81 9.21 8.52
N ASP A 224 -11.04 8.69 8.52
CA ASP A 224 -11.82 8.46 7.31
C ASP A 224 -12.20 9.77 6.60
N LEU A 225 -12.37 10.87 7.36
CA LEU A 225 -12.56 12.21 6.82
C LEU A 225 -11.25 12.88 6.38
N LEU A 226 -10.11 12.18 6.52
CA LEU A 226 -8.76 12.66 6.23
C LEU A 226 -8.34 13.88 7.06
N LEU A 227 -9.01 14.11 8.19
CA LEU A 227 -8.80 15.22 9.13
C LEU A 227 -7.68 14.93 10.14
N VAL A 228 -7.37 13.66 10.40
CA VAL A 228 -6.21 13.25 11.20
C VAL A 228 -5.50 12.07 10.55
N GLU A 229 -4.22 11.89 10.88
CA GLU A 229 -3.46 10.71 10.47
C GLU A 229 -2.54 10.25 11.62
N ARG A 230 -2.41 8.92 11.77
CA ARG A 230 -1.45 8.29 12.69
C ARG A 230 -0.16 7.94 11.95
N LEU A 231 0.96 8.53 12.38
CA LEU A 231 2.29 8.25 11.86
C LEU A 231 2.92 7.08 12.64
N PRO A 232 3.20 5.93 12.00
CA PRO A 232 3.78 4.77 12.68
C PRO A 232 5.26 4.96 13.01
N ALA A 233 5.78 4.12 13.91
CA ALA A 233 7.20 4.09 14.24
C ALA A 233 8.03 3.33 13.18
N PHE A 234 9.24 3.81 12.91
CA PHE A 234 10.22 3.19 12.02
C PHE A 234 10.97 2.09 12.78
N THR A 235 10.57 0.84 12.59
CA THR A 235 11.11 -0.33 13.32
C THR A 235 12.04 -1.22 12.48
N ARG A 236 12.26 -0.87 11.21
CA ARG A 236 13.04 -1.69 10.27
C ARG A 236 14.50 -1.81 10.69
N ARG A 237 15.00 -3.05 10.82
CA ARG A 237 16.39 -3.34 11.24
C ARG A 237 16.82 -2.57 12.49
N ALA A 238 15.89 -2.35 13.42
CA ALA A 238 16.15 -1.59 14.64
C ALA A 238 17.28 -2.21 15.46
N ARG A 239 18.35 -1.42 15.70
CA ARG A 239 19.46 -1.80 16.60
C ARG A 239 19.16 -1.48 18.07
N ARG A 240 18.12 -0.67 18.32
CA ARG A 240 17.71 -0.19 19.63
C ARG A 240 16.29 -0.62 19.96
N ALA A 241 15.95 -0.63 21.25
CA ALA A 241 14.57 -0.77 21.68
C ALA A 241 13.79 0.52 21.38
N LEU A 242 12.79 0.42 20.51
CA LEU A 242 12.01 1.56 20.03
C LEU A 242 10.63 1.63 20.69
N VAL A 243 10.09 2.85 20.72
CA VAL A 243 8.68 3.10 21.04
C VAL A 243 7.86 2.87 19.77
N THR A 244 6.73 2.18 19.92
CA THR A 244 5.89 1.78 18.77
C THR A 244 4.62 2.62 18.64
N HIS A 245 4.09 3.20 19.73
CA HIS A 245 2.83 3.97 19.69
C HIS A 245 2.92 5.13 18.70
N PRO A 246 1.94 5.29 17.78
CA PRO A 246 2.03 6.23 16.68
C PRO A 246 1.95 7.69 17.16
N LYS A 247 2.59 8.60 16.43
CA LYS A 247 2.32 10.04 16.55
C LYS A 247 0.98 10.37 15.86
N LEU A 248 0.24 11.33 16.38
CA LEU A 248 -0.99 11.81 15.73
C LEU A 248 -0.75 13.19 15.12
N TYR A 249 -1.28 13.41 13.91
CA TYR A 249 -1.28 14.74 13.30
C TYR A 249 -2.68 15.11 12.84
N LEU A 250 -3.05 16.38 13.07
CA LEU A 250 -4.18 17.00 12.38
C LEU A 250 -3.74 17.38 10.96
N PHE A 251 -4.70 17.43 10.03
CA PHE A 251 -4.42 17.63 8.62
C PHE A 251 -3.92 19.04 8.26
N ASP A 252 -4.16 20.02 9.12
CA ASP A 252 -3.82 21.42 8.88
C ASP A 252 -3.37 22.13 10.18
N ALA A 253 -2.30 22.92 10.08
CA ALA A 253 -1.71 23.64 11.22
C ALA A 253 -2.65 24.70 11.82
N GLY A 254 -3.46 25.36 10.98
CA GLY A 254 -4.48 26.31 11.44
C GLY A 254 -5.57 25.61 12.23
N VAL A 255 -6.08 24.48 11.73
CA VAL A 255 -7.07 23.68 12.44
C VAL A 255 -6.54 23.18 13.79
N PHE A 256 -5.29 22.72 13.85
CA PHE A 256 -4.64 22.41 15.12
C PHE A 256 -4.69 23.60 16.07
N ARG A 257 -4.30 24.79 15.60
CA ARG A 257 -4.20 25.99 16.42
C ARG A 257 -5.55 26.53 16.87
N ALA A 258 -6.59 26.37 16.06
CA ALA A 258 -7.96 26.73 16.41
C ALA A 258 -8.59 25.76 17.43
N LEU A 259 -8.27 24.46 17.34
CA LEU A 259 -8.82 23.44 18.25
C LEU A 259 -8.05 23.32 19.57
N ARG A 260 -6.74 23.61 19.59
CA ARG A 260 -5.93 23.57 20.82
C ARG A 260 -6.30 24.77 21.69
N PRO A 261 -6.94 24.57 22.86
CA PRO A 261 -7.20 25.67 23.78
C PRO A 261 -5.88 26.35 24.14
N ALA A 262 -5.85 27.66 24.33
CA ALA A 262 -4.65 28.36 24.78
C ALA A 262 -5.00 29.25 25.98
N GLY A 263 -4.12 29.28 26.97
CA GLY A 263 -4.28 30.04 28.19
C GLY A 263 -3.01 30.84 28.55
N PRO A 264 -3.09 31.73 29.54
CA PRO A 264 -1.97 32.60 29.95
C PRO A 264 -0.77 31.84 30.52
N LEU A 265 -0.90 30.53 30.76
CA LEU A 265 0.14 29.67 31.30
C LEU A 265 0.85 28.84 30.21
N ASP A 266 0.31 28.76 28.99
CA ASP A 266 0.98 28.04 27.90
C ASP A 266 2.24 28.81 27.49
N ARG A 267 3.34 28.08 27.32
CA ARG A 267 4.54 28.67 26.71
C ARG A 267 4.38 28.75 25.19
N PRO A 268 4.90 29.79 24.52
CA PRO A 268 4.82 29.88 23.06
C PRO A 268 5.34 28.63 22.34
N GLU A 269 6.36 27.97 22.89
CA GLU A 269 6.97 26.77 22.31
C GLU A 269 6.06 25.52 22.40
N GLU A 270 5.17 25.45 23.40
CA GLU A 270 4.23 24.34 23.61
C GLU A 270 3.16 24.27 22.52
N ILE A 271 2.98 25.36 21.76
CA ILE A 271 2.06 25.44 20.61
C ILE A 271 2.85 25.58 19.31
N GLY A 272 3.84 26.47 19.26
CA GLY A 272 4.58 26.79 18.05
C GLY A 272 5.46 25.66 17.53
N GLY A 273 6.06 24.85 18.43
CA GLY A 273 6.83 23.67 18.06
C GLY A 273 5.97 22.64 17.32
N PRO A 274 4.90 22.12 17.96
CA PRO A 274 3.96 21.21 17.32
C PRO A 274 3.31 21.78 16.05
N ALA A 275 2.97 23.07 16.00
CA ALA A 275 2.42 23.69 14.80
C ALA A 275 3.39 23.61 13.60
N LEU A 276 4.68 23.86 13.83
CA LEU A 276 5.70 23.80 12.78
C LEU A 276 5.95 22.37 12.31
N GLU A 277 6.07 21.43 13.24
CA GLU A 277 6.19 20.01 12.92
C GLU A 277 4.96 19.51 12.13
N GLY A 278 3.77 19.91 12.56
CA GLY A 278 2.51 19.62 11.88
C GLY A 278 2.42 20.20 10.47
N LEU A 279 2.92 21.42 10.27
CA LEU A 279 2.99 22.04 8.95
C LEU A 279 3.95 21.27 8.03
N VAL A 280 5.10 20.82 8.54
CA VAL A 280 6.02 19.95 7.78
C VAL A 280 5.35 18.63 7.42
N TRP A 281 4.67 18.00 8.37
CA TRP A 281 3.89 16.78 8.13
C TRP A 281 2.83 16.98 7.04
N GLN A 282 2.06 18.06 7.10
CA GLN A 282 1.03 18.40 6.11
C GLN A 282 1.60 18.42 4.68
N HIS A 283 2.81 18.96 4.51
CA HIS A 283 3.50 18.98 3.23
C HIS A 283 4.07 17.63 2.82
N LEU A 284 4.68 16.89 3.75
CA LEU A 284 5.20 15.54 3.51
C LEU A 284 4.07 14.56 3.13
N ARG A 285 2.89 14.72 3.73
CA ARG A 285 1.68 13.96 3.42
C ARG A 285 1.22 14.21 1.99
N ALA A 286 1.18 15.47 1.56
CA ALA A 286 0.82 15.85 0.19
C ALA A 286 1.89 15.38 -0.83
N TRP A 287 3.17 15.57 -0.51
CA TRP A 287 4.31 15.07 -1.28
C TRP A 287 4.27 13.55 -1.47
N ARG A 288 3.92 12.79 -0.41
CA ARG A 288 3.72 11.34 -0.48
C ARG A 288 2.52 10.98 -1.35
N GLY A 289 1.37 11.63 -1.13
CA GLY A 289 0.11 11.30 -1.81
C GLY A 289 0.12 11.63 -3.31
N TRP A 290 0.84 12.67 -3.73
CA TRP A 290 0.91 13.09 -5.13
C TRP A 290 2.18 12.60 -5.86
N GLY A 291 3.02 11.84 -5.18
CA GLY A 291 4.36 11.44 -5.62
C GLY A 291 4.49 10.33 -6.68
N GLY A 292 3.39 9.88 -7.28
CA GLY A 292 3.35 8.63 -8.06
C GLY A 292 3.63 8.70 -9.56
N GLY A 293 3.67 9.90 -10.17
CA GLY A 293 3.82 10.07 -11.62
C GLY A 293 5.07 10.86 -12.01
N GLY A 294 6.25 10.23 -12.08
CA GLY A 294 7.48 10.91 -12.48
C GLY A 294 8.76 10.09 -12.24
N ARG A 295 9.93 10.74 -12.34
CA ARG A 295 11.27 10.13 -12.14
C ARG A 295 11.46 9.51 -10.73
N ALA A 296 10.63 9.90 -9.77
CA ALA A 296 10.58 9.37 -8.41
C ALA A 296 9.44 8.34 -8.21
N ALA A 297 9.13 7.54 -9.24
CA ALA A 297 8.12 6.49 -9.20
C ALA A 297 8.51 5.38 -8.20
N GLY A 298 7.81 5.35 -7.06
CA GLY A 298 7.99 4.36 -6.01
C GLY A 298 7.20 4.73 -4.76
N LYS A 299 6.81 3.73 -3.96
CA LYS A 299 6.11 3.99 -2.70
C LYS A 299 7.02 4.74 -1.73
N ARG A 300 6.51 5.86 -1.21
CA ARG A 300 7.16 6.70 -0.22
C ARG A 300 6.55 6.39 1.14
N HIS A 301 7.34 5.82 2.03
CA HIS A 301 6.94 5.52 3.39
C HIS A 301 7.48 6.58 4.33
N ILE A 302 6.64 7.07 5.23
CA ILE A 302 7.01 8.05 6.25
C ILE A 302 6.62 7.47 7.60
N ALA A 303 7.54 7.52 8.55
CA ALA A 303 7.39 7.05 9.92
C ALA A 303 8.12 8.03 10.86
N PHE A 304 7.98 7.91 12.18
CA PHE A 304 8.86 8.59 13.13
C PHE A 304 9.84 7.59 13.73
N TRP A 305 10.96 8.00 14.33
CA TRP A 305 11.86 7.09 15.04
C TRP A 305 12.08 7.57 16.46
N ARG A 306 11.77 6.73 17.46
CA ARG A 306 12.01 7.07 18.86
C ARG A 306 12.53 5.89 19.65
N THR A 307 13.63 6.10 20.36
CA THR A 307 14.18 5.14 21.31
C THR A 307 13.41 5.17 22.63
N ARG A 308 13.40 4.05 23.39
CA ARG A 308 12.85 4.05 24.75
C ARG A 308 13.58 4.99 25.72
N ALA A 309 14.82 5.36 25.41
CA ALA A 309 15.59 6.34 26.17
C ALA A 309 15.15 7.79 25.91
N GLY A 310 14.28 8.02 24.90
CA GLY A 310 13.67 9.33 24.64
C GLY A 310 14.21 10.08 23.43
N THR A 311 15.33 9.67 22.84
CA THR A 311 15.84 10.25 21.58
C THR A 311 14.83 10.02 20.45
N GLU A 312 14.45 11.07 19.75
CA GLU A 312 13.42 11.08 18.71
C GLU A 312 13.90 11.79 17.45
N VAL A 313 13.54 11.23 16.30
CA VAL A 313 13.57 11.88 14.99
C VAL A 313 12.12 11.96 14.51
N ASP A 314 11.67 13.18 14.18
CA ASP A 314 10.27 13.46 13.84
C ASP A 314 9.77 12.69 12.63
N PHE A 315 10.55 12.68 11.54
CA PHE A 315 10.20 11.96 10.31
C PHE A 315 11.37 11.15 9.76
N VAL A 316 11.09 9.92 9.36
CA VAL A 316 11.97 9.02 8.63
C VAL A 316 11.27 8.66 7.33
N VAL A 317 11.82 9.14 6.23
CA VAL A 317 11.30 8.91 4.90
C VAL A 317 12.10 7.80 4.24
N SER A 318 11.41 6.77 3.77
CA SER A 318 11.98 5.63 3.06
C SER A 318 11.29 5.46 1.71
N ALA A 319 12.06 5.56 0.65
CA ALA A 319 11.64 5.32 -0.73
C ALA A 319 12.75 4.57 -1.49
N PRO A 320 12.52 4.06 -2.72
CA PRO A 320 13.56 3.41 -3.49
C PRO A 320 14.82 4.30 -3.62
N GLY A 321 15.95 3.83 -3.09
CA GLY A 321 17.22 4.58 -3.10
C GLY A 321 17.34 5.74 -2.10
N GLU A 322 16.33 5.97 -1.26
CA GLU A 322 16.28 7.12 -0.35
C GLU A 322 15.88 6.70 1.08
N LEU A 323 16.71 7.08 2.06
CA LEU A 323 16.41 6.99 3.49
C LEU A 323 16.84 8.31 4.13
N VAL A 324 15.89 9.11 4.58
CA VAL A 324 16.13 10.46 5.08
C VAL A 324 15.46 10.62 6.43
N ALA A 325 16.26 10.93 7.46
CA ALA A 325 15.79 11.37 8.77
C ALA A 325 15.66 12.89 8.76
N ILE A 326 14.51 13.40 9.22
CA ILE A 326 14.17 14.82 9.29
C ILE A 326 13.79 15.14 10.73
N GLU A 327 14.47 16.13 11.29
CA GLU A 327 14.13 16.74 12.57
C GLU A 327 13.60 18.16 12.33
N VAL A 328 12.59 18.58 13.07
CA VAL A 328 12.00 19.92 12.98
C VAL A 328 12.24 20.68 14.28
N LYS A 329 12.81 21.89 14.17
CA LYS A 329 13.05 22.76 15.33
C LYS A 329 12.49 24.15 15.11
N ASN A 330 11.60 24.57 16.00
CA ASN A 330 11.09 25.93 16.06
C ASN A 330 12.11 26.86 16.75
N THR A 331 13.31 26.99 16.16
CA THR A 331 14.43 27.81 16.64
C THR A 331 15.05 28.59 15.49
N GLY A 332 15.57 29.80 15.77
CA GLY A 332 16.31 30.60 14.79
C GLY A 332 17.79 30.20 14.64
N ARG A 333 18.31 29.34 15.53
CA ARG A 333 19.71 28.89 15.52
C ARG A 333 19.81 27.41 15.83
N VAL A 334 20.68 26.71 15.10
CA VAL A 334 20.98 25.29 15.33
C VAL A 334 21.96 25.15 16.49
N ARG A 335 21.67 24.24 17.42
CA ARG A 335 22.57 23.82 18.50
C ARG A 335 23.02 22.37 18.25
N GLU A 336 24.14 21.97 18.84
CA GLU A 336 24.62 20.59 18.73
C GLU A 336 23.58 19.57 19.26
N THR A 337 22.86 19.94 20.33
CA THR A 337 21.78 19.12 20.90
C THR A 337 20.62 18.90 19.94
N ASP A 338 20.43 19.78 18.96
CA ASP A 338 19.33 19.72 18.01
C ASP A 338 19.58 18.69 16.91
N VAL A 339 20.85 18.50 16.50
CA VAL A 339 21.23 17.50 15.49
C VAL A 339 21.51 16.12 16.09
N ALA A 340 21.72 16.04 17.41
CA ALA A 340 22.07 14.80 18.10
C ALA A 340 21.09 13.63 17.84
N PRO A 341 19.76 13.83 17.78
CA PRO A 341 18.84 12.73 17.49
C PRO A 341 19.00 12.17 16.07
N VAL A 342 19.17 13.04 15.08
CA VAL A 342 19.41 12.66 13.69
C VAL A 342 20.75 11.94 13.55
N ALA A 343 21.80 12.45 14.22
CA ALA A 343 23.10 11.78 14.25
C ALA A 343 23.00 10.37 14.85
N ALA A 344 22.27 10.22 15.96
CA ALA A 344 22.03 8.90 16.58
C ALA A 344 21.26 7.94 15.65
N PHE A 345 20.34 8.46 14.83
CA PHE A 345 19.69 7.66 13.79
C PHE A 345 20.68 7.25 12.69
N LEU A 346 21.56 8.15 12.25
CA LEU A 346 22.56 7.84 11.21
C LEU A 346 23.62 6.82 11.68
N ASP A 347 23.93 6.77 12.97
CA ASP A 347 24.76 5.70 13.55
C ASP A 347 24.09 4.33 13.40
N ASP A 348 22.77 4.28 13.60
CA ASP A 348 21.98 3.05 13.44
C ASP A 348 21.79 2.70 11.95
N TYR A 349 21.68 3.71 11.08
CA TYR A 349 21.44 3.59 9.63
C TYR A 349 22.43 4.41 8.78
N PRO A 350 23.68 3.93 8.58
CA PRO A 350 24.74 4.70 7.90
C PRO A 350 24.47 5.06 6.43
N VAL A 351 23.56 4.32 5.77
CA VAL A 351 23.13 4.61 4.39
C VAL A 351 22.17 5.81 4.31
N GLY A 352 21.62 6.22 5.45
CA GLY A 352 20.68 7.32 5.57
C GLY A 352 21.32 8.69 5.36
N ARG A 353 20.48 9.71 5.31
CA ARG A 353 20.86 11.12 5.34
C ARG A 353 20.05 11.84 6.41
N GLY A 354 20.65 12.86 7.00
CA GLY A 354 20.02 13.67 8.04
C GLY A 354 19.69 15.06 7.50
N ILE A 355 18.47 15.52 7.78
CA ILE A 355 18.03 16.89 7.56
C ILE A 355 17.52 17.44 8.90
N LEU A 356 17.88 18.68 9.21
CA LEU A 356 17.26 19.45 10.28
C LEU A 356 16.61 20.69 9.68
N LEU A 357 15.30 20.83 9.87
CA LEU A 357 14.52 21.98 9.44
C LEU A 357 14.38 22.96 10.60
N TYR A 358 14.78 24.22 10.39
CA TYR A 358 14.72 25.25 11.43
C TYR A 358 14.37 26.63 10.85
N ARG A 359 14.24 27.66 11.69
CA ARG A 359 13.77 28.99 11.28
C ARG A 359 14.88 29.99 10.94
N GLY A 360 16.15 29.61 11.07
CA GLY A 360 17.26 30.47 10.65
C GLY A 360 17.46 30.44 9.14
N SER A 361 18.23 31.40 8.63
CA SER A 361 18.47 31.60 7.20
C SER A 361 19.70 30.85 6.67
N GLU A 362 20.53 30.29 7.56
CA GLU A 362 21.79 29.66 7.16
C GLU A 362 21.56 28.22 6.71
N ARG A 363 22.22 27.84 5.61
CA ARG A 363 22.33 26.46 5.17
C ARG A 363 23.68 25.91 5.61
N VAL A 364 23.67 25.01 6.60
CA VAL A 364 24.89 24.48 7.23
C VAL A 364 24.84 22.96 7.35
N VAL A 365 26.00 22.32 7.47
CA VAL A 365 26.10 20.89 7.79
C VAL A 365 26.75 20.75 9.16
N GLU A 366 26.04 20.15 10.11
CA GLU A 366 26.50 19.96 11.48
C GLU A 366 26.43 18.47 11.82
N ARG A 367 27.56 17.86 12.24
CA ARG A 367 27.67 16.41 12.50
C ARG A 367 27.12 15.51 11.37
N GLY A 368 27.27 15.93 10.11
CA GLY A 368 26.76 15.21 8.93
C GLY A 368 25.26 15.37 8.67
N VAL A 369 24.58 16.24 9.43
CA VAL A 369 23.17 16.59 9.26
C VAL A 369 23.07 17.92 8.51
N LEU A 370 22.29 17.95 7.42
CA LEU A 370 22.04 19.16 6.64
C LEU A 370 20.95 20.01 7.30
N CYS A 371 21.31 21.19 7.78
CA CYS A 371 20.38 22.13 8.40
C CYS A 371 19.87 23.13 7.36
N LEU A 372 18.55 23.24 7.23
CA LEU A 372 17.87 24.06 6.21
C LEU A 372 16.81 24.95 6.84
N ASN A 373 16.62 26.13 6.25
CA ASN A 373 15.45 26.94 6.54
C ASN A 373 14.18 26.17 6.17
N VAL A 374 13.25 26.05 7.11
CA VAL A 374 12.01 25.29 6.93
C VAL A 374 11.11 25.90 5.85
N ALA A 375 11.02 27.23 5.75
CA ALA A 375 10.18 27.86 4.74
C ALA A 375 10.71 27.62 3.32
N ASP A 376 12.03 27.69 3.14
CA ASP A 376 12.67 27.39 1.86
C ASP A 376 12.45 25.92 1.47
N PHE A 377 12.67 24.99 2.41
CA PHE A 377 12.41 23.57 2.17
C PHE A 377 10.95 23.30 1.77
N LEU A 378 9.97 23.92 2.45
CA LEU A 378 8.56 23.75 2.13
C LEU A 378 8.19 24.35 0.76
N ARG A 379 8.80 25.49 0.37
CA ARG A 379 8.62 26.10 -0.95
C ARG A 379 9.20 25.23 -2.07
N ASP A 380 10.35 24.60 -1.83
CA ASP A 380 11.04 23.75 -2.82
C ASP A 380 10.48 22.31 -2.88
N LEU A 381 9.65 21.91 -1.90
CA LEU A 381 9.07 20.57 -1.86
C LEU A 381 8.01 20.40 -2.95
N HIS A 382 8.37 19.66 -3.99
CA HIS A 382 7.50 19.33 -5.12
C HIS A 382 7.22 17.82 -5.19
N PRO A 383 5.97 17.36 -5.38
CA PRO A 383 5.64 15.92 -5.42
C PRO A 383 6.39 15.12 -6.49
N ALA A 384 6.71 15.72 -7.63
CA ALA A 384 7.46 15.04 -8.70
C ALA A 384 8.96 14.84 -8.38
N HIS A 385 9.46 15.47 -7.32
CA HIS A 385 10.88 15.44 -6.92
C HIS A 385 11.10 14.57 -5.68
N THR A 386 12.31 14.06 -5.53
CA THR A 386 12.82 13.41 -4.31
C THR A 386 13.07 14.44 -3.21
N LEU A 387 13.18 14.00 -1.96
CA LEU A 387 13.53 14.93 -0.86
C LEU A 387 14.94 15.46 -1.03
N ARG A 388 15.85 14.70 -1.63
CA ARG A 388 17.19 15.18 -2.00
C ARG A 388 17.15 16.39 -2.92
N GLU A 389 16.32 16.35 -3.96
CA GLU A 389 16.15 17.46 -4.89
C GLU A 389 15.55 18.69 -4.18
N ALA A 390 14.51 18.50 -3.35
CA ALA A 390 13.92 19.58 -2.55
C ALA A 390 14.91 20.16 -1.53
N ALA A 391 15.79 19.34 -0.96
CA ALA A 391 16.85 19.78 -0.06
C ALA A 391 18.05 20.40 -0.82
N GLY A 392 18.03 20.49 -2.15
CA GLY A 392 19.14 20.98 -2.96
C GLY A 392 20.41 20.13 -2.85
N ILE A 393 20.28 18.83 -2.58
CA ILE A 393 21.38 17.88 -2.52
C ILE A 393 21.62 17.40 -3.96
N SER A 394 22.69 17.89 -4.60
CA SER A 394 23.01 17.55 -6.00
C SER A 394 23.33 16.07 -6.18
N ILE A 395 22.85 15.48 -7.30
CA ILE A 395 23.26 14.15 -7.76
C ILE A 395 23.50 14.18 -9.27
N SER A 396 24.58 13.54 -9.71
CA SER A 396 24.89 13.22 -11.10
C SER A 396 23.86 12.24 -11.72
N ARG A 397 23.58 12.48 -13.02
CA ARG A 397 22.80 11.74 -14.06
C ARG A 397 22.55 10.23 -13.83
N SER A 398 21.52 9.54 -14.35
CA SER A 398 20.59 9.67 -15.50
C SER A 398 19.53 8.54 -15.43
N ALA A 399 18.34 8.69 -16.04
CA ALA A 399 17.70 7.63 -16.86
C ALA A 399 16.45 8.11 -17.63
N SER A 400 16.25 7.42 -18.75
CA SER A 400 15.35 7.61 -19.90
C SER A 400 13.92 7.09 -19.68
N SER A 401 12.94 7.62 -20.42
CA SER A 401 11.53 7.19 -20.42
C SER A 401 11.04 6.89 -21.84
N ALA A 402 10.31 5.78 -22.01
CA ALA A 402 9.44 5.54 -23.16
C ALA A 402 8.14 4.82 -22.73
N HIS A 403 7.00 5.34 -23.21
CA HIS A 403 5.66 4.71 -23.33
C HIS A 403 5.55 4.02 -24.73
N PRO A 404 4.51 3.23 -25.15
CA PRO A 404 3.08 3.30 -24.78
C PRO A 404 2.18 2.01 -24.84
N THR A 405 0.96 2.15 -24.27
CA THR A 405 -0.41 1.62 -24.57
C THR A 405 -0.70 0.29 -25.32
N GLN A 406 -1.62 -0.54 -24.78
CA GLN A 406 -2.81 -1.13 -25.48
C GLN A 406 -3.84 -1.82 -24.53
N ARG A 407 -5.09 -1.98 -24.99
CA ARG A 407 -6.34 -2.33 -24.26
C ARG A 407 -6.59 -3.84 -24.08
N ALA A 408 -7.25 -4.28 -22.99
CA ALA A 408 -7.97 -5.58 -22.92
C ALA A 408 -9.15 -5.58 -21.92
N SER A 409 -10.17 -6.45 -22.12
CA SER A 409 -11.48 -6.51 -21.41
C SER A 409 -11.67 -7.79 -20.55
N PRO A 410 -12.64 -7.84 -19.61
CA PRO A 410 -12.46 -8.47 -18.29
C PRO A 410 -13.15 -9.83 -18.08
N ARG A 411 -12.64 -10.63 -17.11
CA ARG A 411 -13.42 -11.55 -16.26
C ARG A 411 -12.67 -11.92 -14.96
N ALA A 412 -13.43 -12.51 -14.04
CA ALA A 412 -13.32 -12.53 -12.58
C ALA A 412 -12.21 -13.36 -11.89
N PHE A 413 -11.83 -12.84 -10.70
CA PHE A 413 -11.50 -13.53 -9.43
C PHE A 413 -10.29 -14.48 -9.29
N TYR A 414 -9.47 -14.66 -10.32
CA TYR A 414 -8.12 -15.21 -10.13
C TYR A 414 -7.11 -14.43 -10.99
N PRO A 415 -5.86 -14.23 -10.52
CA PRO A 415 -4.77 -13.84 -11.39
C PRO A 415 -4.64 -14.82 -12.57
N PHE A 416 -4.30 -14.33 -13.76
CA PHE A 416 -4.03 -15.20 -14.91
C PHE A 416 -2.87 -16.16 -14.61
N MET A 417 -2.90 -17.35 -15.19
CA MET A 417 -1.71 -18.20 -15.33
C MET A 417 -0.92 -17.80 -16.57
N ALA A 418 0.41 -17.97 -16.52
CA ALA A 418 1.30 -17.67 -17.64
C ALA A 418 0.89 -18.40 -18.94
N GLY A 419 0.43 -19.65 -18.85
CA GLY A 419 -0.09 -20.39 -20.00
C GLY A 419 -1.32 -19.75 -20.67
N GLU A 420 -2.14 -18.97 -19.96
CA GLU A 420 -3.29 -18.23 -20.52
C GLU A 420 -2.86 -16.97 -21.27
N LEU A 421 -1.69 -16.42 -20.92
CA LEU A 421 -1.09 -15.28 -21.58
C LEU A 421 -0.25 -15.68 -22.80
N ALA A 422 0.24 -16.93 -22.84
CA ALA A 422 1.08 -17.48 -23.89
C ALA A 422 2.25 -16.52 -24.22
N ASP A 423 2.37 -16.06 -25.46
CA ASP A 423 3.44 -15.15 -25.90
C ASP A 423 3.39 -13.76 -25.25
N ARG A 424 2.28 -13.43 -24.55
CA ARG A 424 2.13 -12.17 -23.81
C ARG A 424 2.65 -12.25 -22.38
N PHE A 425 3.08 -13.42 -21.91
CA PHE A 425 3.66 -13.57 -20.58
C PHE A 425 5.08 -13.01 -20.55
N ASP A 426 5.31 -12.01 -19.69
CA ASP A 426 6.62 -11.46 -19.38
C ASP A 426 6.89 -11.65 -17.88
N LEU A 427 7.99 -12.34 -17.55
CA LEU A 427 8.33 -12.67 -16.18
C LEU A 427 8.62 -11.42 -15.34
N GLU A 428 9.32 -10.41 -15.88
CA GLU A 428 9.65 -9.22 -15.11
C GLU A 428 8.40 -8.40 -14.80
N GLN A 429 7.54 -8.23 -15.80
CA GLN A 429 6.23 -7.57 -15.64
C GLN A 429 5.37 -8.30 -14.59
N ALA A 430 5.26 -9.62 -14.70
CA ALA A 430 4.51 -10.44 -13.74
C ALA A 430 5.08 -10.32 -12.32
N LEU A 431 6.41 -10.28 -12.17
CA LEU A 431 7.04 -10.05 -10.87
C LEU A 431 6.74 -8.65 -10.34
N HIS A 432 6.70 -7.61 -11.18
CA HIS A 432 6.55 -6.22 -10.78
C HIS A 432 5.12 -5.81 -10.44
N HIS A 433 4.14 -6.15 -11.27
CA HIS A 433 2.74 -5.73 -11.10
C HIS A 433 1.74 -6.88 -11.01
N GLY A 434 2.22 -8.14 -10.92
CA GLY A 434 1.36 -9.29 -10.77
C GLY A 434 0.59 -9.65 -12.04
N LEU A 435 -0.36 -10.57 -11.90
CA LEU A 435 -1.17 -11.10 -13.01
C LEU A 435 -2.68 -10.86 -12.84
N ILE A 436 -3.07 -9.91 -12.00
CA ILE A 436 -4.47 -9.52 -11.84
C ILE A 436 -5.00 -8.97 -13.19
N PRO A 437 -6.08 -9.53 -13.75
CA PRO A 437 -6.57 -9.13 -15.09
C PRO A 437 -6.85 -7.64 -15.24
N GLY A 438 -7.46 -7.01 -14.22
CA GLY A 438 -7.76 -5.57 -14.22
C GLY A 438 -6.52 -4.69 -14.18
N VAL A 439 -5.46 -5.15 -13.52
CA VAL A 439 -4.16 -4.47 -13.42
C VAL A 439 -3.40 -4.58 -14.74
N LEU A 440 -3.30 -5.78 -15.31
CA LEU A 440 -2.65 -6.02 -16.60
C LEU A 440 -3.31 -5.26 -17.76
N ALA A 441 -4.63 -5.06 -17.68
CA ALA A 441 -5.39 -4.34 -18.70
C ALA A 441 -5.34 -2.82 -18.54
N ALA A 442 -4.79 -2.29 -17.44
CA ALA A 442 -4.78 -0.87 -17.16
C ALA A 442 -3.69 -0.15 -17.97
N PRO A 443 -3.91 1.12 -18.38
CA PRO A 443 -2.88 1.92 -19.03
C PRO A 443 -1.62 2.13 -18.16
N ASP A 444 -1.80 2.12 -16.84
CA ASP A 444 -0.75 2.19 -15.84
C ASP A 444 -0.98 1.07 -14.81
N PRO A 445 -0.36 -0.11 -15.02
CA PRO A 445 -0.54 -1.27 -14.14
C PRO A 445 -0.13 -1.01 -12.70
N LEU A 446 0.95 -0.25 -12.45
CA LEU A 446 1.41 0.00 -11.09
C LEU A 446 0.40 0.86 -10.31
N ARG A 447 -0.12 1.92 -10.94
CA ARG A 447 -1.15 2.75 -10.30
C ARG A 447 -2.47 2.01 -10.14
N ALA A 448 -2.82 1.14 -11.09
CA ALA A 448 -4.00 0.28 -10.98
C ALA A 448 -3.88 -0.76 -9.86
N LEU A 449 -2.68 -1.32 -9.66
CA LEU A 449 -2.38 -2.24 -8.58
C LEU A 449 -2.42 -1.56 -7.21
N ASP A 450 -1.91 -0.34 -7.11
CA ASP A 450 -2.02 0.47 -5.89
C ASP A 450 -3.49 0.75 -5.57
N ALA A 451 -4.27 1.17 -6.57
CA ALA A 451 -5.71 1.34 -6.42
C ALA A 451 -6.41 0.03 -6.03
N TYR A 452 -6.00 -1.12 -6.56
CA TYR A 452 -6.54 -2.42 -6.17
C TYR A 452 -6.24 -2.74 -4.69
N CYS A 453 -4.99 -2.56 -4.25
CA CYS A 453 -4.60 -2.79 -2.86
C CYS A 453 -5.34 -1.86 -1.89
N ASP A 454 -5.54 -0.60 -2.27
CA ASP A 454 -6.29 0.34 -1.45
C ASP A 454 -7.78 -0.01 -1.42
N LEU A 455 -8.43 -0.15 -2.57
CA LEU A 455 -9.88 -0.35 -2.64
C LEU A 455 -10.33 -1.75 -2.25
N TYR A 456 -9.75 -2.76 -2.90
CA TYR A 456 -10.23 -4.12 -2.77
C TYR A 456 -9.74 -4.75 -1.47
N LEU A 457 -8.45 -4.61 -1.15
CA LEU A 457 -7.92 -5.23 0.06
C LEU A 457 -8.29 -4.44 1.30
N ARG A 458 -8.06 -3.11 1.35
CA ARG A 458 -8.31 -2.34 2.58
C ARG A 458 -9.79 -2.00 2.74
N GLU A 459 -10.44 -1.52 1.68
CA GLU A 459 -11.79 -0.93 1.79
C GLU A 459 -12.93 -1.95 1.66
N GLU A 460 -12.83 -2.95 0.79
CA GLU A 460 -13.88 -3.97 0.59
C GLU A 460 -14.01 -4.91 1.80
N VAL A 461 -12.88 -5.31 2.38
CA VAL A 461 -12.85 -6.09 3.63
C VAL A 461 -13.54 -5.34 4.79
N GLN A 462 -13.47 -4.01 4.80
CA GLN A 462 -14.20 -3.19 5.77
C GLN A 462 -15.70 -3.10 5.43
N ALA A 463 -16.04 -2.95 4.15
CA ALA A 463 -17.44 -2.82 3.68
C ALA A 463 -18.28 -4.06 4.01
N GLU A 464 -17.68 -5.24 3.93
CA GLU A 464 -18.27 -6.53 4.37
C GLU A 464 -18.37 -6.66 5.91
N ARG A 465 -18.01 -5.61 6.66
CA ARG A 465 -17.94 -5.58 8.14
C ARG A 465 -17.01 -6.63 8.74
N LEU A 466 -16.12 -7.21 7.93
CA LEU A 466 -15.15 -8.22 8.35
C LEU A 466 -14.06 -7.59 9.23
N VAL A 467 -13.78 -6.30 9.04
CA VAL A 467 -12.83 -5.53 9.86
C VAL A 467 -13.41 -4.18 10.29
N ARG A 468 -13.22 -3.84 11.57
CA ARG A 468 -13.80 -2.63 12.18
C ARG A 468 -12.93 -1.38 12.03
N ASN A 469 -11.60 -1.55 12.04
CA ASN A 469 -10.64 -0.45 11.99
C ASN A 469 -9.72 -0.64 10.78
N ILE A 470 -9.90 0.21 9.76
CA ILE A 470 -9.18 0.10 8.50
C ILE A 470 -7.70 0.48 8.63
N GLY A 471 -7.36 1.42 9.52
CA GLY A 471 -5.98 1.81 9.76
C GLY A 471 -5.18 0.67 10.38
N ASP A 472 -5.77 -0.05 11.33
CA ASP A 472 -5.18 -1.25 11.92
C ASP A 472 -4.98 -2.36 10.87
N PHE A 473 -5.97 -2.54 9.99
CA PHE A 473 -5.91 -3.53 8.92
C PHE A 473 -4.84 -3.20 7.87
N ALA A 474 -4.73 -1.93 7.48
CA ALA A 474 -3.72 -1.47 6.54
C ALA A 474 -2.30 -1.76 7.07
N ARG A 475 -2.03 -1.47 8.35
CA ARG A 475 -0.77 -1.83 9.00
C ARG A 475 -0.56 -3.34 9.07
N PHE A 476 -1.62 -4.11 9.29
CA PHE A 476 -1.55 -5.57 9.26
C PHE A 476 -1.17 -6.11 7.88
N LEU A 477 -1.77 -5.59 6.79
CA LEU A 477 -1.43 -5.98 5.41
C LEU A 477 0.06 -5.70 5.09
N GLU A 478 0.58 -4.55 5.52
CA GLU A 478 2.01 -4.24 5.37
C GLU A 478 2.89 -5.18 6.19
N ALA A 479 2.51 -5.51 7.44
CA ALA A 479 3.27 -6.41 8.30
C ALA A 479 3.31 -7.85 7.76
N ILE A 480 2.17 -8.40 7.29
CA ILE A 480 2.15 -9.75 6.72
C ILE A 480 2.90 -9.86 5.39
N ALA A 481 3.08 -8.75 4.66
CA ALA A 481 3.87 -8.75 3.43
C ALA A 481 5.34 -9.13 3.70
N PHE A 482 5.87 -8.86 4.90
CA PHE A 482 7.19 -9.37 5.31
C PHE A 482 7.21 -10.87 5.61
N SER A 483 6.05 -11.47 5.87
CA SER A 483 5.89 -12.91 6.06
C SER A 483 5.60 -13.67 4.75
N HIS A 484 5.52 -12.97 3.61
CA HIS A 484 5.32 -13.60 2.30
C HIS A 484 6.45 -14.59 1.99
N ALA A 485 6.09 -15.80 1.55
CA ALA A 485 7.01 -16.89 1.25
C ALA A 485 7.88 -17.33 2.45
N SER A 486 7.48 -16.99 3.68
CA SER A 486 8.22 -17.34 4.90
C SER A 486 7.28 -17.79 6.02
N GLN A 487 7.87 -18.35 7.08
CA GLN A 487 7.12 -18.87 8.21
C GLN A 487 6.41 -17.76 8.96
N LEU A 488 5.11 -17.92 9.16
CA LEU A 488 4.29 -16.91 9.80
C LEU A 488 4.52 -16.87 11.31
N ASN A 489 5.02 -15.75 11.81
CA ASN A 489 5.07 -15.46 13.25
C ASN A 489 3.99 -14.43 13.62
N VAL A 490 2.81 -14.92 14.01
CA VAL A 490 1.65 -14.10 14.37
C VAL A 490 1.96 -13.12 15.51
N ALA A 491 2.80 -13.50 16.47
CA ALA A 491 3.18 -12.62 17.58
C ALA A 491 4.03 -11.43 17.12
N ASN A 492 4.89 -11.63 16.13
CA ASN A 492 5.66 -10.54 15.52
C ASN A 492 4.75 -9.63 14.69
N VAL A 493 3.89 -10.19 13.85
CA VAL A 493 2.91 -9.42 13.06
C VAL A 493 2.05 -8.54 13.97
N ALA A 494 1.49 -9.10 15.04
CA ALA A 494 0.67 -8.38 16.02
C ALA A 494 1.41 -7.17 16.64
N ARG A 495 2.69 -7.34 16.95
CA ARG A 495 3.54 -6.27 17.48
C ARG A 495 3.79 -5.16 16.45
N GLU A 496 4.04 -5.54 15.20
CA GLU A 496 4.35 -4.60 14.11
C GLU A 496 3.12 -3.77 13.71
N CYS A 497 1.94 -4.41 13.57
CA CYS A 497 0.71 -3.69 13.22
C CYS A 497 -0.04 -3.09 14.41
N GLN A 498 0.42 -3.38 15.64
CA GLN A 498 -0.06 -2.84 16.91
C GLN A 498 -1.51 -3.19 17.22
N VAL A 499 -1.84 -4.47 17.04
CA VAL A 499 -3.13 -5.03 17.43
C VAL A 499 -2.92 -6.29 18.27
N GLU A 500 -3.96 -6.73 18.96
CA GLU A 500 -3.90 -7.98 19.71
C GLU A 500 -3.71 -9.19 18.78
N ARG A 501 -3.02 -10.22 19.26
CA ARG A 501 -2.78 -11.46 18.50
C ARG A 501 -4.08 -12.09 17.98
N LYS A 502 -5.15 -12.04 18.78
CA LYS A 502 -6.48 -12.56 18.40
C LYS A 502 -7.07 -11.80 17.20
N THR A 503 -6.82 -10.49 17.13
CA THR A 503 -7.23 -9.65 16.00
C THR A 503 -6.47 -10.02 14.73
N VAL A 504 -5.16 -10.28 14.83
CA VAL A 504 -4.34 -10.76 13.69
C VAL A 504 -4.84 -12.10 13.17
N GLU A 505 -5.15 -13.07 14.04
CA GLU A 505 -5.72 -14.36 13.62
C GLU A 505 -7.09 -14.17 12.94
N GLY A 506 -7.93 -13.25 13.45
CA GLY A 506 -9.19 -12.89 12.80
C GLY A 506 -8.99 -12.30 11.41
N TYR A 507 -8.03 -11.39 11.26
CA TYR A 507 -7.68 -10.79 9.96
C TYR A 507 -7.13 -11.83 8.97
N LEU A 508 -6.29 -12.75 9.43
CA LEU A 508 -5.81 -13.86 8.61
C LEU A 508 -6.94 -14.76 8.15
N GLY A 509 -7.86 -15.14 9.04
CA GLY A 509 -9.04 -15.94 8.69
C GLY A 509 -9.90 -15.27 7.62
N VAL A 510 -10.16 -13.97 7.77
CA VAL A 510 -10.87 -13.18 6.75
C VAL A 510 -10.17 -13.22 5.39
N LEU A 511 -8.84 -13.01 5.35
CA LEU A 511 -8.09 -13.06 4.10
C LEU A 511 -8.03 -14.47 3.48
N GLU A 512 -8.04 -15.52 4.29
CA GLU A 512 -8.11 -16.91 3.83
C GLU A 512 -9.48 -17.24 3.24
N ASP A 513 -10.56 -16.82 3.89
CA ASP A 513 -11.93 -16.99 3.41
C ASP A 513 -12.15 -16.25 2.08
N LEU A 514 -11.52 -15.08 1.93
CA LEU A 514 -11.51 -14.30 0.68
C LEU A 514 -10.47 -14.80 -0.34
N LEU A 515 -9.72 -15.86 -0.03
CA LEU A 515 -8.70 -16.47 -0.89
C LEU A 515 -7.53 -15.54 -1.26
N LEU A 516 -7.31 -14.49 -0.46
CA LEU A 516 -6.26 -13.46 -0.63
C LEU A 516 -4.94 -13.83 0.04
N VAL A 517 -4.98 -14.72 1.02
CA VAL A 517 -3.79 -15.36 1.59
C VAL A 517 -4.00 -16.87 1.70
N GLU A 518 -2.91 -17.62 1.76
CA GLU A 518 -2.95 -19.05 2.07
C GLU A 518 -1.77 -19.43 2.98
N ARG A 519 -2.07 -20.26 4.00
CA ARG A 519 -1.07 -20.89 4.86
C ARG A 519 -0.65 -22.24 4.27
N LEU A 520 0.57 -22.33 3.75
CA LEU A 520 1.14 -23.58 3.23
C LEU A 520 1.66 -24.45 4.38
N PRO A 521 1.13 -25.67 4.59
CA PRO A 521 1.54 -26.54 5.69
C PRO A 521 2.89 -27.22 5.42
N ALA A 522 3.51 -27.74 6.48
CA ALA A 522 4.73 -28.53 6.39
C ALA A 522 4.45 -29.98 5.92
N PHE A 523 5.35 -30.53 5.13
CA PHE A 523 5.33 -31.93 4.70
C PHE A 523 5.93 -32.81 5.79
N THR A 524 5.07 -33.48 6.58
CA THR A 524 5.47 -34.28 7.74
C THR A 524 5.34 -35.79 7.53
N ARG A 525 4.87 -36.24 6.36
CA ARG A 525 4.61 -37.65 6.08
C ARG A 525 5.90 -38.47 6.10
N ARG A 526 5.99 -39.43 7.04
CA ARG A 526 7.16 -40.33 7.20
C ARG A 526 8.49 -39.56 7.37
N ALA A 527 8.45 -38.43 8.08
CA ALA A 527 9.62 -37.60 8.33
C ALA A 527 10.74 -38.40 9.02
N ARG A 528 11.93 -38.41 8.41
CA ARG A 528 13.16 -39.00 8.99
C ARG A 528 13.96 -38.00 9.83
N ARG A 529 13.61 -36.71 9.75
CA ARG A 529 14.27 -35.60 10.43
C ARG A 529 13.28 -34.84 11.29
N ALA A 530 13.78 -34.10 12.29
CA ALA A 530 12.98 -33.14 13.03
C ALA A 530 12.66 -31.93 12.13
N LEU A 531 11.37 -31.68 11.92
CA LEU A 531 10.88 -30.65 10.99
C LEU A 531 10.33 -29.42 11.71
N VAL A 532 10.33 -28.30 11.01
CA VAL A 532 9.58 -27.09 11.40
C VAL A 532 8.17 -27.18 10.82
N THR A 533 7.16 -26.98 11.67
CA THR A 533 5.75 -27.23 11.32
C THR A 533 4.90 -25.97 11.16
N HIS A 534 5.41 -24.80 11.59
CA HIS A 534 4.71 -23.54 11.42
C HIS A 534 4.55 -23.23 9.92
N PRO A 535 3.34 -22.90 9.44
CA PRO A 535 3.06 -22.75 8.02
C PRO A 535 3.80 -21.55 7.41
N LYS A 536 4.12 -21.66 6.12
CA LYS A 536 4.50 -20.50 5.31
C LYS A 536 3.25 -19.69 4.95
N LEU A 537 3.35 -18.36 4.91
CA LEU A 537 2.27 -17.50 4.43
C LEU A 537 2.55 -17.07 2.99
N TYR A 538 1.55 -17.17 2.11
CA TYR A 538 1.60 -16.60 0.77
C TYR A 538 0.44 -15.64 0.55
N LEU A 539 0.75 -14.50 -0.06
CA LEU A 539 -0.24 -13.62 -0.67
C LEU A 539 -0.63 -14.22 -2.02
N PHE A 540 -1.87 -14.00 -2.45
CA PHE A 540 -2.41 -14.63 -3.65
C PHE A 540 -1.77 -14.18 -4.97
N ASP A 541 -1.11 -13.02 -5.00
CA ASP A 541 -0.51 -12.43 -6.20
C ASP A 541 0.83 -11.74 -5.88
N ALA A 542 1.82 -11.94 -6.75
CA ALA A 542 3.18 -11.39 -6.58
C ALA A 542 3.22 -9.86 -6.69
N GLY A 543 2.36 -9.26 -7.51
CA GLY A 543 2.18 -7.81 -7.60
C GLY A 543 1.60 -7.26 -6.30
N VAL A 544 0.55 -7.87 -5.76
CA VAL A 544 -0.01 -7.47 -4.46
C VAL A 544 1.02 -7.56 -3.35
N PHE A 545 1.84 -8.62 -3.31
CA PHE A 545 2.98 -8.69 -2.40
C PHE A 545 3.89 -7.47 -2.55
N ARG A 546 4.32 -7.13 -3.77
CA ARG A 546 5.20 -5.98 -3.99
C ARG A 546 4.56 -4.65 -3.66
N ALA A 547 3.26 -4.51 -3.92
CA ALA A 547 2.52 -3.30 -3.59
C ALA A 547 2.39 -3.15 -2.07
N LEU A 548 2.13 -4.23 -1.33
CA LEU A 548 2.02 -4.16 0.13
C LEU A 548 3.37 -4.09 0.85
N ARG A 549 4.42 -4.71 0.30
CA ARG A 549 5.75 -4.76 0.90
C ARG A 549 6.43 -3.39 0.74
N PRO A 550 6.59 -2.61 1.81
CA PRO A 550 7.29 -1.33 1.68
C PRO A 550 8.75 -1.60 1.30
N ALA A 551 9.33 -0.81 0.40
CA ALA A 551 10.70 -1.00 -0.08
C ALA A 551 11.55 0.25 0.17
N GLY A 552 12.78 0.06 0.62
CA GLY A 552 13.73 1.14 0.86
C GLY A 552 15.18 0.70 0.65
N PRO A 553 16.16 1.61 0.83
CA PRO A 553 17.57 1.31 0.61
C PRO A 553 18.17 0.34 1.64
N LEU A 554 17.40 -0.06 2.67
CA LEU A 554 17.77 -1.09 3.63
C LEU A 554 17.42 -2.50 3.16
N ASP A 555 16.59 -2.64 2.12
CA ASP A 555 16.22 -3.94 1.56
C ASP A 555 17.25 -4.33 0.49
N ARG A 556 17.76 -5.56 0.54
CA ARG A 556 18.58 -6.10 -0.56
C ARG A 556 17.68 -6.53 -1.71
N PRO A 557 18.11 -6.46 -2.98
CA PRO A 557 17.28 -6.89 -4.12
C PRO A 557 16.73 -8.32 -3.96
N GLU A 558 17.50 -9.22 -3.34
CA GLU A 558 17.12 -10.62 -3.12
C GLU A 558 16.00 -10.77 -2.07
N GLU A 559 15.92 -9.85 -1.10
CA GLU A 559 14.92 -9.85 -0.02
C GLU A 559 13.50 -9.53 -0.52
N ILE A 560 13.37 -9.04 -1.76
CA ILE A 560 12.09 -8.78 -2.43
C ILE A 560 11.94 -9.69 -3.66
N GLY A 561 12.99 -9.78 -4.49
CA GLY A 561 12.94 -10.53 -5.74
C GLY A 561 12.79 -12.04 -5.57
N GLY A 562 13.46 -12.61 -4.55
CA GLY A 562 13.34 -14.04 -4.23
C GLY A 562 11.90 -14.40 -3.82
N PRO A 563 11.36 -13.80 -2.75
CA PRO A 563 9.99 -14.02 -2.32
C PRO A 563 8.94 -13.72 -3.41
N ALA A 564 9.12 -12.68 -4.24
CA ALA A 564 8.21 -12.41 -5.36
C ALA A 564 8.17 -13.56 -6.37
N LEU A 565 9.34 -14.15 -6.71
CA LEU A 565 9.42 -15.26 -7.65
C LEU A 565 8.84 -16.55 -7.06
N GLU A 566 9.15 -16.85 -5.81
CA GLU A 566 8.58 -17.99 -5.09
C GLU A 566 7.05 -17.83 -4.97
N GLY A 567 6.56 -16.63 -4.65
CA GLY A 567 5.15 -16.29 -4.62
C GLY A 567 4.45 -16.45 -5.96
N LEU A 568 5.10 -16.05 -7.06
CA LEU A 568 4.59 -16.24 -8.41
C LEU A 568 4.49 -17.74 -8.77
N VAL A 569 5.49 -18.55 -8.40
CA VAL A 569 5.43 -20.01 -8.57
C VAL A 569 4.29 -20.60 -7.74
N TRP A 570 4.16 -20.18 -6.48
CA TRP A 570 3.05 -20.59 -5.62
C TRP A 570 1.68 -20.27 -6.23
N GLN A 571 1.49 -19.05 -6.73
CA GLN A 571 0.27 -18.60 -7.39
C GLN A 571 -0.14 -19.55 -8.53
N HIS A 572 0.82 -19.98 -9.35
CA HIS A 572 0.59 -20.94 -10.43
C HIS A 572 0.32 -22.36 -9.94
N LEU A 573 1.10 -22.84 -8.95
CA LEU A 573 0.87 -24.16 -8.34
C LEU A 573 -0.51 -24.25 -7.66
N ARG A 574 -0.96 -23.16 -7.04
CA ARG A 574 -2.28 -23.03 -6.44
C ARG A 574 -3.39 -23.12 -7.50
N ALA A 575 -3.25 -22.38 -8.60
CA ALA A 575 -4.19 -22.44 -9.72
C ALA A 575 -4.18 -23.82 -10.40
N TRP A 576 -3.01 -24.42 -10.64
CA TRP A 576 -2.85 -25.79 -11.16
C TRP A 576 -3.51 -26.85 -10.26
N ARG A 577 -3.40 -26.69 -8.93
CA ARG A 577 -4.08 -27.55 -7.95
C ARG A 577 -5.60 -27.36 -7.99
N GLY A 578 -6.07 -26.11 -8.09
CA GLY A 578 -7.50 -25.75 -8.05
C GLY A 578 -8.28 -26.05 -9.33
N TRP A 579 -7.65 -25.91 -10.50
CA TRP A 579 -8.29 -26.08 -11.82
C TRP A 579 -8.10 -27.47 -12.43
N GLY A 580 -7.26 -28.32 -11.83
CA GLY A 580 -7.10 -29.71 -12.23
C GLY A 580 -8.35 -30.53 -11.90
N GLY A 581 -9.40 -30.45 -12.72
CA GLY A 581 -10.73 -30.95 -12.37
C GLY A 581 -11.63 -31.43 -13.50
N GLY A 582 -11.28 -32.54 -14.18
CA GLY A 582 -12.21 -33.28 -15.06
C GLY A 582 -11.97 -34.79 -15.17
N GLY A 583 -10.79 -35.29 -14.78
CA GLY A 583 -10.47 -36.74 -14.80
C GLY A 583 -10.25 -37.33 -13.40
N ARG A 584 -10.07 -38.67 -13.34
CA ARG A 584 -9.88 -39.51 -12.13
C ARG A 584 -8.79 -39.07 -11.12
N ALA A 585 -8.02 -38.02 -11.42
CA ALA A 585 -6.96 -37.44 -10.59
C ALA A 585 -7.35 -36.12 -9.87
N ALA A 586 -8.52 -35.55 -10.17
CA ALA A 586 -9.04 -34.36 -9.50
C ALA A 586 -9.24 -34.63 -7.98
N GLY A 587 -8.58 -33.85 -7.12
CA GLY A 587 -8.72 -33.93 -5.67
C GLY A 587 -7.62 -34.68 -4.90
N LYS A 588 -6.55 -35.17 -5.55
CA LYS A 588 -5.46 -35.92 -4.86
C LYS A 588 -4.09 -35.22 -4.84
N ARG A 589 -4.01 -33.96 -5.27
CA ARG A 589 -2.77 -33.16 -5.29
C ARG A 589 -2.64 -32.37 -4.00
N HIS A 590 -1.65 -32.71 -3.18
CA HIS A 590 -1.29 -31.97 -1.96
C HIS A 590 0.00 -31.20 -2.19
N ILE A 591 0.05 -29.95 -1.73
CA ILE A 591 1.25 -29.11 -1.78
C ILE A 591 1.57 -28.68 -0.35
N ALA A 592 2.84 -28.79 0.02
CA ALA A 592 3.38 -28.44 1.33
C ALA A 592 4.79 -27.87 1.16
N PHE A 593 5.42 -27.33 2.20
CA PHE A 593 6.86 -27.05 2.19
C PHE A 593 7.60 -28.10 3.03
N TRP A 594 8.92 -28.23 2.90
CA TRP A 594 9.71 -29.10 3.79
C TRP A 594 10.87 -28.33 4.39
N ARG A 595 10.97 -28.30 5.72
CA ARG A 595 12.08 -27.63 6.41
C ARG A 595 12.53 -28.41 7.63
N THR A 596 13.83 -28.63 7.72
CA THR A 596 14.47 -29.24 8.89
C THR A 596 14.74 -28.20 9.98
N ARG A 597 14.84 -28.62 11.26
CA ARG A 597 15.28 -27.72 12.34
C ARG A 597 16.70 -27.18 12.15
N ALA A 598 17.53 -27.87 11.36
CA ALA A 598 18.87 -27.43 10.99
C ALA A 598 18.88 -26.31 9.92
N GLY A 599 17.73 -25.98 9.33
CA GLY A 599 17.57 -24.85 8.41
C GLY A 599 17.53 -25.24 6.92
N THR A 600 17.78 -26.49 6.55
CA THR A 600 17.58 -26.95 5.16
C THR A 600 16.10 -26.90 4.79
N GLU A 601 15.78 -26.31 3.64
CA GLU A 601 14.42 -26.00 3.22
C GLU A 601 14.21 -26.32 1.74
N VAL A 602 13.07 -26.93 1.42
CA VAL A 602 12.53 -27.08 0.07
C VAL A 602 11.21 -26.31 0.02
N ASP A 603 11.09 -25.38 -0.93
CA ASP A 603 9.97 -24.44 -1.01
C ASP A 603 8.62 -25.14 -1.20
N PHE A 604 8.54 -26.09 -2.15
CA PHE A 604 7.32 -26.84 -2.42
C PHE A 604 7.57 -28.33 -2.55
N VAL A 605 6.72 -29.12 -1.93
CA VAL A 605 6.63 -30.58 -2.03
C VAL A 605 5.23 -30.90 -2.52
N VAL A 606 5.15 -31.41 -3.75
CA VAL A 606 3.90 -31.84 -4.37
C VAL A 606 3.76 -33.35 -4.24
N SER A 607 2.66 -33.80 -3.67
CA SER A 607 2.34 -35.21 -3.47
C SER A 607 0.98 -35.55 -4.09
N ALA A 608 0.99 -36.51 -5.01
CA ALA A 608 -0.19 -37.10 -5.65
C ALA A 608 0.01 -38.62 -5.82
N PRO A 609 -1.01 -39.41 -6.18
CA PRO A 609 -0.85 -40.85 -6.37
C PRO A 609 0.22 -41.16 -7.41
N GLY A 610 1.31 -41.82 -7.00
CA GLY A 610 2.44 -42.15 -7.87
C GLY A 610 3.40 -40.98 -8.16
N GLU A 611 3.21 -39.83 -7.53
CA GLU A 611 4.00 -38.62 -7.76
C GLU A 611 4.41 -37.96 -6.44
N LEU A 612 5.72 -37.76 -6.25
CA LEU A 612 6.29 -36.97 -5.17
C LEU A 612 7.39 -36.10 -5.78
N VAL A 613 7.20 -34.78 -5.78
CA VAL A 613 8.11 -33.83 -6.41
C VAL A 613 8.49 -32.74 -5.42
N ALA A 614 9.78 -32.58 -5.17
CA ALA A 614 10.35 -31.45 -4.46
C ALA A 614 10.74 -30.37 -5.46
N ILE A 615 10.34 -29.14 -5.22
CA ILE A 615 10.59 -27.97 -6.07
C ILE A 615 11.25 -26.90 -5.21
N GLU A 616 12.41 -26.45 -5.67
CA GLU A 616 13.14 -25.30 -5.12
C GLU A 616 13.08 -24.14 -6.11
N VAL A 617 12.92 -22.90 -5.63
CA VAL A 617 12.89 -21.71 -6.47
C VAL A 617 14.09 -20.82 -6.16
N LYS A 618 14.85 -20.45 -7.19
CA LYS A 618 16.01 -19.55 -7.06
C LYS A 618 15.93 -18.38 -8.02
N ASN A 619 15.95 -17.17 -7.47
CA ASN A 619 16.07 -15.93 -8.24
C ASN A 619 17.53 -15.68 -8.66
N THR A 620 18.12 -16.61 -9.41
CA THR A 620 19.50 -16.60 -9.91
C THR A 620 19.53 -16.91 -11.41
N GLY A 621 20.48 -16.32 -12.13
CA GLY A 621 20.72 -16.64 -13.55
C GLY A 621 21.55 -17.91 -13.77
N ARG A 622 22.19 -18.45 -12.73
CA ARG A 622 23.03 -19.66 -12.80
C ARG A 622 22.82 -20.54 -11.59
N VAL A 623 22.80 -21.85 -11.83
CA VAL A 623 22.68 -22.88 -10.78
C VAL A 623 24.05 -23.14 -10.15
N ARG A 624 24.10 -23.23 -8.82
CA ARG A 624 25.25 -23.68 -8.05
C ARG A 624 24.92 -24.98 -7.33
N GLU A 625 25.94 -25.74 -6.95
CA GLU A 625 25.77 -26.98 -6.19
C GLU A 625 25.01 -26.74 -4.86
N THR A 626 25.24 -25.59 -4.22
CA THR A 626 24.53 -25.18 -3.00
C THR A 626 23.05 -24.96 -3.20
N ASP A 627 22.61 -24.66 -4.43
CA ASP A 627 21.21 -24.37 -4.74
C ASP A 627 20.37 -25.65 -4.83
N VAL A 628 20.96 -26.77 -5.28
CA VAL A 628 20.29 -28.07 -5.36
C VAL A 628 20.40 -28.90 -4.08
N ALA A 629 21.31 -28.52 -3.18
CA ALA A 629 21.57 -29.25 -1.94
C ALA A 629 20.32 -29.50 -1.07
N PRO A 630 19.37 -28.56 -0.93
CA PRO A 630 18.15 -28.82 -0.15
C PRO A 630 17.24 -29.87 -0.78
N VAL A 631 17.09 -29.85 -2.10
CA VAL A 631 16.31 -30.85 -2.84
C VAL A 631 16.98 -32.20 -2.78
N ALA A 632 18.31 -32.27 -2.94
CA ALA A 632 19.07 -33.51 -2.78
C ALA A 632 18.88 -34.11 -1.37
N ALA A 633 18.96 -33.28 -0.31
CA ALA A 633 18.73 -33.72 1.05
C ALA A 633 17.29 -34.24 1.29
N PHE A 634 16.30 -33.67 0.60
CA PHE A 634 14.95 -34.21 0.60
C PHE A 634 14.87 -35.57 -0.12
N LEU A 635 15.56 -35.74 -1.25
CA LEU A 635 15.58 -37.01 -1.99
C LEU A 635 16.28 -38.14 -1.23
N ASP A 636 17.27 -37.84 -0.39
CA ASP A 636 17.86 -38.81 0.53
C ASP A 636 16.83 -39.35 1.53
N ASP A 637 15.96 -38.45 2.03
CA ASP A 637 14.87 -38.82 2.93
C ASP A 637 13.72 -39.53 2.18
N TYR A 638 13.50 -39.19 0.91
CA TYR A 638 12.42 -39.70 0.06
C TYR A 638 12.91 -40.16 -1.34
N PRO A 639 13.55 -41.34 -1.46
CA PRO A 639 14.21 -41.78 -2.69
C PRO A 639 13.30 -42.00 -3.91
N VAL A 640 12.00 -42.19 -3.67
CA VAL A 640 10.98 -42.32 -4.74
C VAL A 640 10.57 -40.97 -5.34
N GLY A 641 10.99 -39.87 -4.70
CA GLY A 641 10.71 -38.52 -5.12
C GLY A 641 11.53 -38.08 -6.33
N ARG A 642 11.17 -36.93 -6.89
CA ARG A 642 11.95 -36.24 -7.92
C ARG A 642 12.23 -34.81 -7.49
N GLY A 643 13.38 -34.29 -7.89
CA GLY A 643 13.79 -32.93 -7.61
C GLY A 643 13.67 -32.04 -8.84
N ILE A 644 13.09 -30.85 -8.67
CA ILE A 644 13.08 -29.77 -9.65
C ILE A 644 13.68 -28.52 -8.99
N LEU A 645 14.53 -27.80 -9.71
CA LEU A 645 14.98 -26.46 -9.34
C LEU A 645 14.54 -25.49 -10.43
N LEU A 646 13.77 -24.48 -10.07
CA LEU A 646 13.33 -23.41 -10.97
C LEU A 646 14.25 -22.20 -10.81
N TYR A 647 14.82 -21.72 -11.91
CA TYR A 647 15.73 -20.57 -11.89
C TYR A 647 15.59 -19.69 -13.13
N ARG A 648 16.32 -18.57 -13.21
CA ARG A 648 16.18 -17.57 -14.29
C ARG A 648 17.08 -17.81 -15.51
N GLY A 649 18.00 -18.76 -15.44
CA GLY A 649 18.84 -19.08 -16.59
C GLY A 649 18.08 -19.89 -17.64
N SER A 650 18.64 -19.94 -18.84
CA SER A 650 18.02 -20.55 -20.03
C SER A 650 18.37 -22.03 -20.23
N GLU A 651 19.27 -22.59 -19.41
CA GLU A 651 19.78 -23.94 -19.62
C GLU A 651 18.94 -24.97 -18.87
N ARG A 652 18.72 -26.11 -19.52
CA ARG A 652 18.13 -27.28 -18.88
C ARG A 652 19.26 -28.22 -18.49
N VAL A 653 19.51 -28.35 -17.18
CA VAL A 653 20.61 -29.17 -16.65
C VAL A 653 20.12 -30.11 -15.55
N VAL A 654 20.84 -31.21 -15.33
CA VAL A 654 20.60 -32.12 -14.20
C VAL A 654 21.83 -32.07 -13.30
N GLU A 655 21.63 -31.66 -12.06
CA GLU A 655 22.70 -31.51 -11.07
C GLU A 655 22.33 -32.31 -9.82
N ARG A 656 23.19 -33.24 -9.37
CA ARG A 656 22.90 -34.17 -8.25
C ARG A 656 21.52 -34.86 -8.33
N GLY A 657 21.07 -35.21 -9.55
CA GLY A 657 19.76 -35.84 -9.77
C GLY A 657 18.55 -34.88 -9.67
N VAL A 658 18.79 -33.58 -9.53
CA VAL A 658 17.78 -32.51 -9.54
C VAL A 658 17.72 -31.90 -10.94
N LEU A 659 16.51 -31.82 -11.51
CA LEU A 659 16.28 -31.21 -12.81
C LEU A 659 16.13 -29.69 -12.68
N CYS A 660 17.06 -28.94 -13.25
CA CYS A 660 17.04 -27.48 -13.24
C CYS A 660 16.39 -26.94 -14.52
N LEU A 661 15.40 -26.05 -14.36
CA LEU A 661 14.57 -25.51 -15.45
C LEU A 661 14.45 -24.00 -15.37
N ASN A 662 14.35 -23.36 -16.53
CA ASN A 662 13.93 -21.96 -16.60
C ASN A 662 12.52 -21.81 -16.01
N VAL A 663 12.37 -20.89 -15.07
CA VAL A 663 11.11 -20.66 -14.35
C VAL A 663 10.01 -20.11 -15.27
N ALA A 664 10.33 -19.22 -16.22
CA ALA A 664 9.33 -18.67 -17.13
C ALA A 664 8.77 -19.74 -18.08
N ASP A 665 9.63 -20.62 -18.58
CA ASP A 665 9.24 -21.76 -19.42
C ASP A 665 8.33 -22.71 -18.64
N PHE A 666 8.75 -23.10 -17.42
CA PHE A 666 7.95 -23.95 -16.55
C PHE A 666 6.57 -23.35 -16.25
N LEU A 667 6.49 -22.05 -15.94
CA LEU A 667 5.21 -21.39 -15.65
C LEU A 667 4.30 -21.34 -16.89
N ARG A 668 4.85 -21.12 -18.09
CA ARG A 668 4.09 -21.15 -19.36
C ARG A 668 3.54 -22.54 -19.67
N ASP A 669 4.34 -23.57 -19.43
CA ASP A 669 3.99 -24.97 -19.72
C ASP A 669 3.11 -25.61 -18.63
N LEU A 670 2.99 -24.98 -17.46
CA LEU A 670 2.16 -25.45 -16.37
C LEU A 670 0.67 -25.31 -16.69
N HIS A 671 0.09 -26.39 -17.22
CA HIS A 671 -1.32 -26.46 -17.56
C HIS A 671 -2.09 -27.34 -16.55
N PRO A 672 -3.35 -27.01 -16.16
CA PRO A 672 -4.08 -27.76 -15.14
C PRO A 672 -4.34 -29.23 -15.50
N ALA A 673 -4.42 -29.52 -16.81
CA ALA A 673 -4.59 -30.87 -17.35
C ALA A 673 -3.30 -31.71 -17.36
N HIS A 674 -2.13 -31.08 -17.21
CA HIS A 674 -0.83 -31.75 -17.22
C HIS A 674 -0.38 -32.11 -15.79
N THR A 675 0.37 -33.21 -15.68
CA THR A 675 1.21 -33.54 -14.52
C THR A 675 2.42 -32.61 -14.45
N LEU A 676 3.06 -32.51 -13.28
CA LEU A 676 4.29 -31.71 -13.17
C LEU A 676 5.42 -32.28 -14.05
N ARG A 677 5.41 -33.59 -14.32
CA ARG A 677 6.33 -34.20 -15.29
C ARG A 677 6.16 -33.68 -16.71
N GLU A 678 4.91 -33.55 -17.16
CA GLU A 678 4.59 -33.03 -18.49
C GLU A 678 4.98 -31.56 -18.60
N ALA A 679 4.66 -30.75 -17.59
CA ALA A 679 5.09 -29.34 -17.52
C ALA A 679 6.62 -29.18 -17.44
N ALA A 680 7.31 -30.11 -16.77
CA ALA A 680 8.78 -30.15 -16.71
C ALA A 680 9.43 -30.75 -17.98
N GLY A 681 8.63 -31.13 -18.99
CA GLY A 681 9.10 -31.75 -20.23
C GLY A 681 9.88 -33.05 -20.00
N ILE A 682 9.52 -33.84 -18.97
CA ILE A 682 10.15 -35.13 -18.67
C ILE A 682 9.43 -36.20 -19.51
N SER A 683 10.02 -36.58 -20.64
CA SER A 683 9.47 -37.62 -21.53
C SER A 683 9.46 -39.00 -20.87
N ILE A 684 8.41 -39.78 -21.15
CA ILE A 684 8.27 -41.16 -20.69
C ILE A 684 9.17 -42.04 -21.56
N SER A 685 10.35 -42.45 -21.08
CA SER A 685 10.97 -43.66 -21.63
C SER A 685 10.15 -44.87 -21.15
N ARG A 686 9.31 -45.41 -22.02
CA ARG A 686 8.85 -46.80 -21.89
C ARG A 686 10.03 -47.69 -22.26
N SER A 687 10.82 -48.16 -21.29
CA SER A 687 11.75 -49.26 -21.53
C SER A 687 11.12 -50.60 -21.12
N ALA A 688 11.11 -51.50 -22.11
CA ALA A 688 11.20 -52.95 -22.03
C ALA A 688 10.19 -53.73 -21.14
N SER A 689 9.21 -54.35 -21.82
CA SER A 689 8.55 -55.58 -21.34
C SER A 689 7.92 -56.33 -22.53
N SER A 690 8.71 -57.17 -23.20
CA SER A 690 8.27 -58.48 -23.69
C SER A 690 9.48 -59.27 -24.19
N ALA A 691 10.14 -59.97 -23.27
CA ALA A 691 10.90 -61.15 -23.64
C ALA A 691 9.88 -62.26 -23.99
N HIS A 692 9.89 -62.72 -25.23
CA HIS A 692 9.36 -64.03 -25.62
C HIS A 692 10.55 -64.96 -25.85
N PRO A 693 10.70 -66.06 -25.09
CA PRO A 693 11.71 -67.06 -25.37
C PRO A 693 11.20 -67.98 -26.49
N THR A 694 11.75 -67.83 -27.70
CA THR A 694 11.58 -68.83 -28.76
C THR A 694 12.34 -70.10 -28.40
N GLN A 695 11.58 -71.17 -28.20
CA GLN A 695 12.05 -72.55 -28.08
C GLN A 695 12.86 -72.95 -29.32
N ARG A 696 14.05 -73.54 -29.09
CA ARG A 696 14.77 -74.33 -30.08
C ARG A 696 14.02 -75.64 -30.30
N ALA A 697 13.66 -75.93 -31.56
CA ALA A 697 13.41 -77.28 -32.02
C ALA A 697 14.75 -78.02 -32.19
N SER A 698 14.84 -79.23 -31.64
CA SER A 698 15.95 -80.17 -31.84
C SER A 698 15.88 -80.83 -33.23
N PRO A 699 17.02 -81.28 -33.80
CA PRO A 699 17.02 -81.93 -35.10
C PRO A 699 16.73 -83.42 -34.97
N ARG A 700 15.72 -83.89 -35.72
CA ARG A 700 15.64 -85.23 -36.34
C ARG A 700 14.80 -85.15 -37.60
#